data_AF-A0AAC9QUZ4-F1
#
_entry.id   AF-A0AAC9QUZ4-F1
#
_cell.length_a   1.000
_cell.length_b   1.000
_cell.length_c   1.000
_cell.angle_alpha   90.00
_cell.angle_beta   90.00
_cell.angle_gamma   90.00
#
_symmetry.space_group_name_H-M   'P 1'
#
loop_
_entity.id
_entity.type
_entity.pdbx_description
1 polymer ?
#
loop_
_entity_poly.entity_id
_entity_poly.type
_entity_poly.pdbx_seq_one_letter_code
_entity_poly.pdbx_strand_id
1 'polypeptide(L)'
;MKKRIYHKIKGKKTIQCIALLMCLLLMPTGVFAQGTAVSEKAMQQSVTEPEDVFIEELPEAVPSAALEKATEAAETKAQALQDVEVFVGQGEKAAEQAVLNCDNVTLYAIDEWAQKYLSIPKEYPQSFQIKINGEDSKIKWYSEDDEVAFVDDRGVVNPGQIAWHYTDGTIHNEYNFNQTIELYGYYNDQKLSIQVTVKDYGEIYTNDVINQYLKDNINPSMSTYEKVEEICKFVASYDYSANYSSMEGMIVSGEGGDCWASTQTVNTMCEILKIPAEIRYRANQDPGAGSGHMNSYVLIDGDAYIVDVGYYAHTPRYYLIAQVTEPFIYKEKPDGTLTITGYDGFYKKVEIPEQIDGKIVTELGDSSFYGHNEMNEVILPNSIKTIGNWAFASSESIEKINLGAVQSIGDHAFYYCRALKIVELPDSVIHLGISAFDLCETLEKVTLSKNLKVLPVRAFAQTNIKEVTIPEGITTIETAAFWSLTLIELPKSIQKSAIDLTECKVLYHGNQEQWEKIEMNSVERPKNENIFYSSYGVSLSKESLDLQIGETYGLTAWTADKPIKWISSNEEVVTVSADGQVTAVSDGSAVVKAQVSNGAAEIKINVVRSRGDVNDDGMINASDALLDLRHSVKEIILQGNSFVCADVTKDNVVNASDGLQILRYAVKEISNFE
;
A
#
# COMPACT_ATOMS: atom_id res chain seq x y z
N MET A 1 -31.63 2.08 16.41
CA MET A 1 -30.76 1.90 15.23
C MET A 1 -30.09 0.52 15.22
N LYS A 2 -30.87 -0.55 15.04
CA LYS A 2 -30.41 -1.90 14.64
C LYS A 2 -31.54 -2.47 13.78
N LYS A 3 -31.22 -2.90 12.55
CA LYS A 3 -32.11 -3.25 11.41
C LYS A 3 -32.51 -2.10 10.49
N ARG A 4 -31.64 -1.76 9.53
CA ARG A 4 -31.99 -1.43 8.12
C ARG A 4 -30.73 -1.18 7.28
N ILE A 5 -29.88 -2.21 7.15
CA ILE A 5 -28.95 -2.33 6.02
C ILE A 5 -28.98 -3.80 5.62
N TYR A 6 -29.97 -4.16 4.81
CA TYR A 6 -29.99 -5.43 4.07
C TYR A 6 -31.05 -5.27 3.00
N HIS A 7 -30.72 -4.61 1.89
CA HIS A 7 -31.23 -4.92 0.54
C HIS A 7 -30.51 -4.04 -0.49
N LYS A 8 -30.06 -4.70 -1.57
CA LYS A 8 -29.31 -4.21 -2.75
C LYS A 8 -27.79 -4.02 -2.59
N ILE A 9 -27.02 -5.10 -2.67
CA ILE A 9 -25.98 -5.29 -3.71
C ILE A 9 -25.95 -6.79 -4.05
N LYS A 10 -26.35 -7.15 -5.27
CA LYS A 10 -26.16 -8.48 -5.85
C LYS A 10 -25.27 -8.28 -7.07
N GLY A 11 -23.98 -8.54 -6.93
CA GLY A 11 -22.98 -8.42 -8.00
C GLY A 11 -21.59 -8.75 -7.48
N LYS A 12 -20.93 -9.73 -8.07
CA LYS A 12 -19.70 -10.39 -7.59
C LYS A 12 -18.53 -9.42 -7.35
N LYS A 13 -18.06 -9.34 -6.09
CA LYS A 13 -16.66 -9.25 -5.61
C LYS A 13 -16.67 -8.70 -4.18
N THR A 14 -16.87 -9.55 -3.16
CA THR A 14 -16.74 -9.12 -1.76
C THR A 14 -16.38 -10.30 -0.85
N ILE A 15 -15.10 -10.68 -0.87
CA ILE A 15 -14.49 -11.48 0.21
C ILE A 15 -13.44 -10.65 0.99
N GLN A 16 -13.07 -9.45 0.53
CA GLN A 16 -12.12 -8.57 1.22
C GLN A 16 -12.73 -7.64 2.29
N CYS A 17 -14.06 -7.41 2.34
CA CYS A 17 -14.65 -6.44 3.29
C CYS A 17 -15.21 -7.04 4.60
N ILE A 18 -15.21 -8.37 4.78
CA ILE A 18 -15.76 -8.99 6.00
C ILE A 18 -14.71 -9.06 7.13
N ALA A 19 -13.42 -9.00 6.82
CA ALA A 19 -12.35 -8.93 7.82
C ALA A 19 -12.28 -7.57 8.54
N LEU A 20 -12.58 -6.46 7.83
CA LEU A 20 -12.57 -5.11 8.41
C LEU A 20 -13.72 -4.90 9.41
N LEU A 21 -14.88 -5.54 9.19
CA LEU A 21 -16.06 -5.35 10.04
C LEU A 21 -16.04 -6.18 11.33
N MET A 22 -15.20 -7.25 11.41
CA MET A 22 -15.04 -8.03 12.65
C MET A 22 -14.01 -7.43 13.62
N CYS A 23 -13.11 -6.56 13.16
CA CYS A 23 -12.11 -5.90 14.02
C CYS A 23 -12.69 -4.74 14.87
N LEU A 24 -13.81 -4.14 14.44
CA LEU A 24 -14.49 -3.05 15.18
C LEU A 24 -15.32 -3.54 16.39
N LEU A 25 -15.45 -4.85 16.61
CA LEU A 25 -16.32 -5.43 17.63
C LEU A 25 -15.58 -6.03 18.85
N LEU A 26 -14.26 -5.87 18.95
CA LEU A 26 -13.45 -6.40 20.07
C LEU A 26 -12.71 -5.33 20.89
N MET A 27 -13.17 -4.08 20.91
CA MET A 27 -12.72 -3.11 21.91
C MET A 27 -13.48 -3.32 23.24
N PRO A 28 -12.79 -3.45 24.39
CA PRO A 28 -13.46 -3.36 25.69
C PRO A 28 -13.91 -1.92 25.93
N THR A 29 -15.22 -1.72 26.02
CA THR A 29 -15.86 -0.47 26.46
C THR A 29 -15.81 -0.31 27.98
N GLY A 30 -15.43 0.89 28.45
CA GLY A 30 -15.64 1.39 29.82
C GLY A 30 -14.40 1.23 30.73
N VAL A 31 -13.91 2.26 31.42
CA VAL A 31 -14.64 3.13 32.34
C VAL A 31 -14.06 4.55 32.35
N PHE A 32 -14.91 5.56 32.17
CA PHE A 32 -14.67 6.93 32.61
C PHE A 32 -15.48 7.24 33.88
N ALA A 33 -14.96 8.20 34.64
CA ALA A 33 -15.53 8.93 35.77
C ALA A 33 -15.33 8.34 37.19
N GLN A 34 -14.35 8.87 37.92
CA GLN A 34 -14.61 9.86 38.98
C GLN A 34 -13.31 10.56 39.39
N GLY A 35 -13.39 11.88 39.53
CA GLY A 35 -12.25 12.76 39.70
C GLY A 35 -11.52 12.64 41.04
N THR A 36 -10.26 13.03 41.01
CA THR A 36 -9.60 13.73 42.12
C THR A 36 -8.70 14.80 41.52
N ALA A 37 -8.86 16.02 42.03
CA ALA A 37 -8.01 17.15 41.70
C ALA A 37 -6.56 16.83 42.07
N VAL A 38 -5.66 16.94 41.10
CA VAL A 38 -4.22 17.03 41.36
C VAL A 38 -3.75 18.38 40.85
N SER A 39 -3.10 19.11 41.74
CA SER A 39 -2.86 20.54 41.78
C SER A 39 -2.01 21.11 40.64
N GLU A 40 -2.31 22.37 40.31
CA GLU A 40 -1.63 23.47 39.57
C GLU A 40 -0.09 23.63 39.71
N LYS A 41 0.70 22.58 39.98
CA LYS A 41 2.13 22.72 40.29
C LYS A 41 3.10 21.87 39.45
N ALA A 42 2.64 21.27 38.35
CA ALA A 42 3.51 20.49 37.44
C ALA A 42 3.84 21.20 36.11
N MET A 43 3.39 22.44 35.90
CA MET A 43 3.51 23.17 34.62
C MET A 43 4.59 24.27 34.63
N GLN A 44 5.62 24.11 35.46
CA GLN A 44 6.82 24.96 35.46
C GLN A 44 8.04 24.08 35.66
N GLN A 45 8.52 23.42 34.60
CA GLN A 45 9.90 22.97 34.46
C GLN A 45 10.11 22.38 33.06
N SER A 46 10.53 23.24 32.12
CA SER A 46 11.36 22.97 30.92
C SER A 46 11.08 23.98 29.80
N VAL A 47 11.13 25.27 30.12
CA VAL A 47 11.54 26.28 29.13
C VAL A 47 12.49 27.20 29.89
N THR A 48 13.79 27.01 29.69
CA THR A 48 14.76 28.06 29.99
C THR A 48 14.43 29.24 29.08
N GLU A 49 14.01 30.35 29.67
CA GLU A 49 13.87 31.64 28.98
C GLU A 49 15.17 31.97 28.24
N PRO A 50 15.14 32.24 26.92
CA PRO A 50 16.15 33.09 26.33
C PRO A 50 15.77 34.53 26.70
N GLU A 51 16.56 35.12 27.59
CA GLU A 51 16.67 36.57 27.72
C GLU A 51 17.01 37.17 26.33
N ASP A 52 16.36 38.28 26.00
CA ASP A 52 16.59 39.16 24.84
C ASP A 52 16.31 38.58 23.44
N VAL A 53 15.03 38.49 23.07
CA VAL A 53 14.61 38.63 21.66
C VAL A 53 13.84 39.94 21.52
N PHE A 54 14.40 40.82 20.68
CA PHE A 54 13.86 42.11 20.31
C PHE A 54 12.37 42.01 19.96
N ILE A 55 11.54 42.79 20.66
CA ILE A 55 10.21 43.14 20.18
C ILE A 55 10.44 44.04 18.96
N GLU A 56 10.56 43.46 17.77
CA GLU A 56 10.25 44.19 16.55
C GLU A 56 8.75 44.43 16.56
N GLU A 57 8.35 45.70 16.52
CA GLU A 57 6.96 46.11 16.33
C GLU A 57 6.40 45.37 15.11
N LEU A 58 5.31 44.63 15.34
CA LEU A 58 4.54 43.94 14.30
C LEU A 58 4.20 44.95 13.18
N PRO A 59 4.42 44.61 11.90
CA PRO A 59 3.88 45.43 10.82
C PRO A 59 2.36 45.50 10.95
N GLU A 60 1.80 46.69 10.71
CA GLU A 60 0.36 46.95 10.77
C GLU A 60 -0.44 45.88 10.03
N ALA A 61 -1.59 45.51 10.61
CA ALA A 61 -2.52 44.51 10.10
C ALA A 61 -2.64 44.55 8.57
N VAL A 62 -2.56 43.39 7.92
CA VAL A 62 -2.92 43.26 6.49
C VAL A 62 -4.37 43.75 6.35
N PRO A 63 -4.62 44.88 5.66
CA PRO A 63 -5.95 45.48 5.66
C PRO A 63 -6.93 44.62 4.85
N SER A 64 -8.23 44.79 5.10
CA SER A 64 -9.33 44.29 4.26
C SER A 64 -9.15 44.58 2.76
N ALA A 65 -8.28 45.53 2.42
CA ALA A 65 -7.83 45.84 1.07
C ALA A 65 -7.16 44.67 0.32
N ALA A 66 -6.57 43.68 1.00
CA ALA A 66 -6.01 42.49 0.33
C ALA A 66 -7.13 41.54 -0.15
N LEU A 67 -8.21 41.41 0.63
CA LEU A 67 -9.42 40.68 0.24
C LEU A 67 -10.17 41.42 -0.86
N GLU A 68 -10.34 42.75 -0.75
CA GLU A 68 -10.91 43.58 -1.83
C GLU A 68 -10.10 43.50 -3.13
N LYS A 69 -8.76 43.52 -3.05
CA LYS A 69 -7.88 43.36 -4.22
C LYS A 69 -7.93 41.94 -4.81
N ALA A 70 -8.06 40.91 -3.98
CA ALA A 70 -8.22 39.54 -4.45
C ALA A 70 -9.56 39.34 -5.15
N THR A 71 -10.64 39.97 -4.64
CA THR A 71 -11.96 39.98 -5.27
C THR A 71 -11.94 40.76 -6.59
N GLU A 72 -11.36 41.97 -6.62
CA GLU A 72 -11.18 42.74 -7.87
C GLU A 72 -10.27 42.00 -8.87
N ALA A 73 -9.22 41.31 -8.42
CA ALA A 73 -8.33 40.55 -9.28
C ALA A 73 -8.98 39.25 -9.77
N ALA A 74 -9.82 38.57 -8.97
CA ALA A 74 -10.63 37.44 -9.42
C ALA A 74 -11.66 37.89 -10.48
N GLU A 75 -12.32 39.04 -10.30
CA GLU A 75 -13.18 39.67 -11.31
C GLU A 75 -12.39 40.08 -12.57
N THR A 76 -11.16 40.58 -12.42
CA THR A 76 -10.28 40.97 -13.54
C THR A 76 -9.67 39.76 -14.26
N LYS A 77 -9.45 38.65 -13.57
CA LYS A 77 -8.93 37.39 -14.12
C LYS A 77 -10.05 36.56 -14.75
N ALA A 78 -11.29 36.66 -14.25
CA ALA A 78 -12.51 36.27 -14.94
C ALA A 78 -12.69 37.06 -16.26
N GLN A 79 -12.27 38.33 -16.31
CA GLN A 79 -12.13 39.09 -17.56
C GLN A 79 -10.95 38.65 -18.44
N ALA A 80 -9.88 38.06 -17.88
CA ALA A 80 -8.71 37.58 -18.62
C ALA A 80 -8.82 36.11 -19.09
N LEU A 81 -9.81 35.35 -18.59
CA LEU A 81 -10.23 34.03 -19.04
C LEU A 81 -11.27 34.13 -20.19
N GLN A 82 -11.16 35.16 -21.02
CA GLN A 82 -11.98 35.32 -22.23
C GLN A 82 -11.78 34.21 -23.28
N ASP A 83 -10.81 33.31 -23.08
CA ASP A 83 -10.52 32.20 -23.98
C ASP A 83 -10.56 30.83 -23.28
N VAL A 84 -11.55 30.57 -22.41
CA VAL A 84 -12.00 29.17 -22.26
C VAL A 84 -12.81 28.88 -23.51
N GLU A 85 -12.18 28.23 -24.49
CA GLU A 85 -12.82 27.74 -25.70
C GLU A 85 -14.06 26.92 -25.31
N VAL A 86 -15.23 27.55 -25.41
CA VAL A 86 -16.41 26.84 -25.86
C VAL A 86 -16.00 26.26 -27.21
N PHE A 87 -15.65 24.98 -27.25
CA PHE A 87 -15.43 24.29 -28.52
C PHE A 87 -16.76 24.28 -29.27
N VAL A 88 -16.98 25.31 -30.06
CA VAL A 88 -18.07 25.36 -31.04
C VAL A 88 -17.52 24.69 -32.30
N GLY A 89 -17.66 23.37 -32.38
CA GLY A 89 -17.47 22.65 -33.64
C GLY A 89 -18.46 23.19 -34.66
N GLN A 90 -17.98 23.82 -35.74
CA GLN A 90 -18.83 24.20 -36.86
C GLN A 90 -19.27 22.94 -37.58
N GLY A 91 -20.56 22.61 -37.49
CA GLY A 91 -21.18 21.55 -38.28
C GLY A 91 -21.04 21.84 -39.79
N GLU A 92 -20.47 20.89 -40.52
CA GLU A 92 -20.47 20.93 -41.99
C GLU A 92 -21.90 20.88 -42.52
N LYS A 93 -22.17 21.73 -43.53
CA LYS A 93 -23.45 21.80 -44.22
C LYS A 93 -23.86 20.45 -44.82
N ALA A 94 -24.97 19.90 -44.33
CA ALA A 94 -25.93 19.15 -45.14
C ALA A 94 -27.34 19.37 -44.57
N ALA A 95 -28.24 19.84 -45.44
CA ALA A 95 -29.66 19.92 -45.11
C ALA A 95 -30.19 18.54 -44.70
N GLU A 96 -31.01 18.51 -43.65
CA GLU A 96 -31.72 17.38 -43.00
C GLU A 96 -31.15 16.81 -41.68
N GLN A 97 -29.99 17.26 -41.18
CA GLN A 97 -29.52 16.89 -39.83
C GLN A 97 -29.79 18.01 -38.81
N ALA A 98 -30.19 17.66 -37.59
CA ALA A 98 -30.30 18.61 -36.48
C ALA A 98 -28.91 19.02 -36.00
N VAL A 99 -28.57 20.29 -36.16
CA VAL A 99 -27.31 20.86 -35.67
C VAL A 99 -27.55 21.48 -34.30
N LEU A 100 -26.89 20.97 -33.27
CA LEU A 100 -26.90 21.54 -31.93
C LEU A 100 -26.00 22.77 -31.86
N ASN A 101 -26.30 23.70 -30.95
CA ASN A 101 -25.46 24.87 -30.68
C ASN A 101 -24.24 24.56 -29.78
N CYS A 102 -24.14 23.35 -29.24
CA CYS A 102 -23.00 22.87 -28.46
C CYS A 102 -23.00 21.34 -28.41
N ASP A 103 -21.82 20.76 -28.14
CA ASP A 103 -21.67 19.34 -27.80
C ASP A 103 -21.37 19.13 -26.30
N ASN A 104 -20.86 20.17 -25.63
CA ASN A 104 -20.52 20.17 -24.20
C ASN A 104 -20.94 21.50 -23.55
N VAL A 105 -21.43 21.44 -22.31
CA VAL A 105 -21.83 22.59 -21.51
C VAL A 105 -21.23 22.47 -20.11
N THR A 106 -20.60 23.53 -19.63
CA THR A 106 -20.25 23.65 -18.22
C THR A 106 -21.17 24.67 -17.57
N LEU A 107 -21.89 24.26 -16.54
CA LEU A 107 -22.71 25.13 -15.71
C LEU A 107 -22.05 25.32 -14.35
N TYR A 108 -22.33 26.44 -13.71
CA TYR A 108 -21.80 26.78 -12.39
C TYR A 108 -22.97 26.94 -11.42
N ALA A 109 -22.84 26.32 -10.27
CA ALA A 109 -23.77 26.47 -9.16
C ALA A 109 -22.98 26.66 -7.87
N ILE A 110 -23.69 27.08 -6.83
CA ILE A 110 -23.12 27.25 -5.50
C ILE A 110 -24.20 26.86 -4.48
N ASP A 111 -23.79 26.17 -3.43
CA ASP A 111 -24.71 25.68 -2.41
C ASP A 111 -25.45 26.82 -1.69
N GLU A 112 -26.65 26.51 -1.20
CA GLU A 112 -27.57 27.49 -0.61
C GLU A 112 -26.94 28.26 0.57
N TRP A 113 -26.12 27.60 1.39
CA TRP A 113 -25.43 28.23 2.51
C TRP A 113 -24.46 29.34 2.06
N ALA A 114 -23.80 29.15 0.92
CA ALA A 114 -22.78 30.04 0.37
C ALA A 114 -23.38 31.22 -0.40
N GLN A 115 -24.60 31.07 -0.94
CA GLN A 115 -25.33 32.15 -1.63
C GLN A 115 -25.58 33.39 -0.75
N LYS A 116 -25.52 33.25 0.58
CA LYS A 116 -25.58 34.38 1.52
C LYS A 116 -24.37 35.31 1.40
N TYR A 117 -23.21 34.78 1.01
CA TYR A 117 -21.93 35.49 1.03
C TYR A 117 -21.38 35.74 -0.37
N LEU A 118 -21.70 34.86 -1.32
CA LEU A 118 -21.11 34.85 -2.65
C LEU A 118 -22.18 34.75 -3.73
N SER A 119 -22.10 35.64 -4.72
CA SER A 119 -22.93 35.58 -5.92
C SER A 119 -22.10 35.11 -7.11
N ILE A 120 -22.66 34.23 -7.93
CA ILE A 120 -22.03 33.75 -9.16
C ILE A 120 -22.01 34.89 -10.20
N PRO A 121 -20.83 35.32 -10.70
CA PRO A 121 -20.72 36.33 -11.74
C PRO A 121 -21.36 35.89 -13.06
N LYS A 122 -21.70 36.85 -13.92
CA LYS A 122 -22.50 36.59 -15.14
C LYS A 122 -21.77 35.75 -16.19
N GLU A 123 -20.44 35.79 -16.16
CA GLU A 123 -19.52 35.04 -17.01
C GLU A 123 -19.49 33.54 -16.69
N TYR A 124 -19.98 33.13 -15.52
CA TYR A 124 -20.16 31.73 -15.12
C TYR A 124 -21.63 31.33 -15.37
N PRO A 125 -21.95 30.69 -16.52
CA PRO A 125 -23.33 30.38 -16.88
C PRO A 125 -23.97 29.42 -15.87
N GLN A 126 -25.11 29.83 -15.32
CA GLN A 126 -25.90 29.02 -14.38
C GLN A 126 -26.98 28.19 -15.09
N SER A 127 -27.21 28.46 -16.38
CA SER A 127 -28.10 27.69 -17.24
C SER A 127 -27.69 27.84 -18.70
N PHE A 128 -28.17 26.94 -19.55
CA PHE A 128 -27.85 26.96 -20.98
C PHE A 128 -29.05 26.56 -21.83
N GLN A 129 -29.38 27.37 -22.85
CA GLN A 129 -30.46 27.06 -23.79
C GLN A 129 -29.96 26.17 -24.92
N ILE A 130 -30.51 24.96 -25.03
CA ILE A 130 -30.24 24.10 -26.18
C ILE A 130 -31.03 24.62 -27.38
N LYS A 131 -30.33 24.75 -28.51
CA LYS A 131 -30.90 25.18 -29.79
C LYS A 131 -30.59 24.15 -30.87
N ILE A 132 -31.58 23.91 -31.73
CA ILE A 132 -31.43 23.07 -32.92
C ILE A 132 -31.57 23.97 -34.14
N ASN A 133 -30.57 23.95 -35.03
CA ASN A 133 -30.50 24.77 -36.23
C ASN A 133 -30.67 26.28 -35.95
N GLY A 134 -30.21 26.73 -34.77
CA GLY A 134 -30.27 28.13 -34.34
C GLY A 134 -31.62 28.57 -33.73
N GLU A 135 -32.63 27.70 -33.69
CA GLU A 135 -33.91 27.95 -33.02
C GLU A 135 -33.99 27.21 -31.68
N ASP A 136 -34.83 27.72 -30.77
CA ASP A 136 -35.06 27.08 -29.48
C ASP A 136 -35.55 25.64 -29.68
N SER A 137 -34.92 24.71 -28.95
CA SER A 137 -35.23 23.30 -29.04
C SER A 137 -36.70 23.03 -28.68
N LYS A 138 -37.46 22.49 -29.63
CA LYS A 138 -38.82 21.95 -29.38
C LYS A 138 -38.84 20.45 -29.06
N ILE A 139 -37.66 19.81 -28.98
CA ILE A 139 -37.58 18.40 -28.64
C ILE A 139 -37.63 18.21 -27.13
N LYS A 140 -38.17 17.07 -26.72
CA LYS A 140 -38.10 16.62 -25.34
C LYS A 140 -36.71 16.06 -25.07
N TRP A 141 -36.06 16.61 -24.06
CA TRP A 141 -34.76 16.16 -23.56
C TRP A 141 -34.94 15.25 -22.34
N TYR A 142 -33.94 14.42 -22.12
CA TYR A 142 -33.84 13.46 -21.03
C TYR A 142 -32.46 13.60 -20.41
N SER A 143 -32.39 13.54 -19.08
CA SER A 143 -31.14 13.44 -18.35
C SER A 143 -30.85 11.98 -18.02
N GLU A 144 -29.57 11.60 -18.04
CA GLU A 144 -29.13 10.36 -17.40
C GLU A 144 -29.20 10.45 -15.87
N ASP A 145 -29.06 11.65 -15.31
CA ASP A 145 -29.12 11.91 -13.87
C ASP A 145 -29.62 13.33 -13.59
N ASP A 146 -30.93 13.46 -13.31
CA ASP A 146 -31.57 14.74 -12.99
C ASP A 146 -31.03 15.37 -11.68
N GLU A 147 -30.31 14.61 -10.84
CA GLU A 147 -29.66 15.12 -9.63
C GLU A 147 -28.38 15.93 -9.95
N VAL A 148 -27.76 15.70 -11.12
CA VAL A 148 -26.59 16.47 -11.60
C VAL A 148 -27.02 17.64 -12.46
N ALA A 149 -27.81 17.40 -13.51
CA ALA A 149 -28.39 18.45 -14.34
C ALA A 149 -29.67 17.95 -15.00
N PHE A 150 -30.63 18.86 -15.20
CA PHE A 150 -31.90 18.56 -15.85
C PHE A 150 -32.20 19.58 -16.96
N VAL A 151 -33.09 19.19 -17.86
CA VAL A 151 -33.59 20.09 -18.92
C VAL A 151 -35.07 20.35 -18.68
N ASP A 152 -35.45 21.62 -18.67
CA ASP A 152 -36.86 22.00 -18.55
C ASP A 152 -37.62 21.84 -19.89
N ASP A 153 -38.95 22.01 -19.85
CA ASP A 153 -39.80 21.89 -21.04
C ASP A 153 -39.51 22.93 -22.14
N ARG A 154 -38.67 23.94 -21.86
CA ARG A 154 -38.23 24.97 -22.82
C ARG A 154 -36.89 24.63 -23.46
N GLY A 155 -36.27 23.52 -23.07
CA GLY A 155 -34.92 23.13 -23.53
C GLY A 155 -33.80 23.89 -22.82
N VAL A 156 -34.07 24.48 -21.65
CA VAL A 156 -33.04 25.11 -20.81
C VAL A 156 -32.45 24.05 -19.88
N VAL A 157 -31.15 23.85 -19.98
CA VAL A 157 -30.36 23.05 -19.06
C VAL A 157 -30.12 23.82 -17.78
N ASN A 158 -30.40 23.20 -16.63
CA ASN A 158 -30.16 23.75 -15.30
C ASN A 158 -29.43 22.73 -14.43
N PRO A 159 -28.64 23.17 -13.44
CA PRO A 159 -28.05 22.29 -12.44
C PRO A 159 -29.12 21.56 -11.63
N GLY A 160 -28.92 20.27 -11.39
CA GLY A 160 -29.77 19.43 -10.55
C GLY A 160 -29.46 19.61 -9.08
N GLN A 161 -30.44 19.32 -8.22
CA GLN A 161 -30.29 19.40 -6.77
C GLN A 161 -30.83 18.13 -6.11
N ILE A 162 -30.15 17.72 -5.05
CA ILE A 162 -30.56 16.65 -4.15
C ILE A 162 -31.20 17.28 -2.92
N ALA A 163 -32.45 16.92 -2.64
CA ALA A 163 -33.17 17.38 -1.46
C ALA A 163 -33.01 16.38 -0.30
N TRP A 164 -32.30 16.78 0.74
CA TRP A 164 -32.17 16.04 2.00
C TRP A 164 -33.30 16.43 2.95
N HIS A 165 -34.11 15.44 3.33
CA HIS A 165 -35.20 15.60 4.28
C HIS A 165 -34.77 15.15 5.68
N TYR A 166 -34.62 16.09 6.59
CA TYR A 166 -34.29 15.82 7.98
C TYR A 166 -35.53 15.42 8.79
N THR A 167 -35.30 14.68 9.87
CA THR A 167 -36.39 14.14 10.72
C THR A 167 -37.20 15.22 11.44
N ASP A 168 -36.66 16.43 11.55
CA ASP A 168 -37.33 17.62 12.08
C ASP A 168 -38.20 18.34 11.02
N GLY A 169 -38.21 17.86 9.78
CA GLY A 169 -38.95 18.44 8.66
C GLY A 169 -38.16 19.45 7.84
N THR A 170 -36.91 19.75 8.20
CA THR A 170 -36.04 20.65 7.44
C THR A 170 -35.64 20.00 6.10
N ILE A 171 -35.62 20.79 5.03
CA ILE A 171 -35.16 20.36 3.70
C ILE A 171 -33.87 21.14 3.41
N HIS A 172 -32.80 20.42 3.04
CA HIS A 172 -31.55 21.01 2.58
C HIS A 172 -31.30 20.57 1.13
N ASN A 173 -31.08 21.52 0.22
CA ASN A 173 -30.79 21.21 -1.18
C ASN A 173 -29.29 21.32 -1.41
N GLU A 174 -28.70 20.29 -2.00
CA GLU A 174 -27.28 20.23 -2.34
C GLU A 174 -27.10 19.96 -3.82
N TYR A 175 -26.04 20.51 -4.41
CA TYR A 175 -25.67 20.21 -5.78
C TYR A 175 -24.69 19.04 -5.85
N ASN A 176 -24.79 18.22 -6.89
CA ASN A 176 -23.81 17.18 -7.18
C ASN A 176 -22.74 17.71 -8.15
N PHE A 177 -21.69 18.29 -7.58
CA PHE A 177 -20.64 18.96 -8.34
C PHE A 177 -19.64 17.99 -8.97
N ASN A 178 -18.93 18.49 -9.98
CA ASN A 178 -17.78 17.85 -10.63
C ASN A 178 -18.09 16.51 -11.34
N GLN A 179 -19.37 16.21 -11.58
CA GLN A 179 -19.83 15.11 -12.42
C GLN A 179 -20.18 15.59 -13.83
N THR A 180 -19.94 14.75 -14.83
CA THR A 180 -20.32 14.98 -16.22
C THR A 180 -21.33 13.94 -16.64
N ILE A 181 -22.47 14.38 -17.18
CA ILE A 181 -23.58 13.51 -17.59
C ILE A 181 -23.99 13.77 -19.04
N GLU A 182 -24.61 12.78 -19.68
CA GLU A 182 -25.23 12.97 -20.99
C GLU A 182 -26.67 13.49 -20.82
N LEU A 183 -26.99 14.56 -21.54
CA LEU A 183 -28.37 14.94 -21.82
C LEU A 183 -28.68 14.57 -23.26
N TYR A 184 -29.78 13.86 -23.49
CA TYR A 184 -30.12 13.36 -24.82
C TYR A 184 -31.57 13.61 -25.19
N GLY A 185 -31.83 13.69 -26.49
CA GLY A 185 -33.17 13.84 -27.05
C GLY A 185 -33.23 13.21 -28.43
N TYR A 186 -34.42 13.20 -29.04
CA TYR A 186 -34.62 12.61 -30.36
C TYR A 186 -35.21 13.63 -31.32
N TYR A 187 -34.56 13.79 -32.48
CA TYR A 187 -35.05 14.61 -33.58
C TYR A 187 -35.08 13.76 -34.86
N ASN A 188 -36.26 13.60 -35.46
CA ASN A 188 -36.46 12.72 -36.62
C ASN A 188 -35.86 11.31 -36.45
N ASP A 189 -36.12 10.67 -35.29
CA ASP A 189 -35.60 9.35 -34.89
C ASP A 189 -34.07 9.26 -34.73
N GLN A 190 -33.34 10.39 -34.81
CA GLN A 190 -31.91 10.47 -34.50
C GLN A 190 -31.71 10.92 -33.06
N LYS A 191 -30.89 10.17 -32.30
CA LYS A 191 -30.44 10.57 -30.95
C LYS A 191 -29.50 11.76 -31.10
N LEU A 192 -29.82 12.85 -30.42
CA LEU A 192 -28.96 14.00 -30.19
C LEU A 192 -28.51 13.97 -28.73
N SER A 193 -27.28 14.41 -28.48
CA SER A 193 -26.70 14.38 -27.14
C SER A 193 -25.78 15.56 -26.90
N ILE A 194 -25.79 16.07 -25.67
CA ILE A 194 -24.78 17.00 -25.16
C ILE A 194 -24.23 16.45 -23.84
N GLN A 195 -22.97 16.72 -23.55
CA GLN A 195 -22.39 16.46 -22.25
C GLN A 195 -22.54 17.69 -21.36
N VAL A 196 -22.91 17.51 -20.11
CA VAL A 196 -23.08 18.61 -19.16
C VAL A 196 -22.30 18.33 -17.89
N THR A 197 -21.50 19.30 -17.49
CA THR A 197 -20.75 19.30 -16.23
C THR A 197 -21.25 20.44 -15.35
N VAL A 198 -21.58 20.16 -14.09
CA VAL A 198 -21.87 21.20 -13.10
C VAL A 198 -20.65 21.38 -12.19
N LYS A 199 -20.13 22.61 -12.13
CA LYS A 199 -18.96 22.99 -11.34
C LYS A 199 -19.38 23.79 -10.11
N ASP A 200 -18.65 23.56 -9.02
CA ASP A 200 -18.79 24.31 -7.78
C ASP A 200 -18.10 25.67 -7.91
N TYR A 201 -18.87 26.74 -7.89
CA TYR A 201 -18.32 28.09 -7.93
C TYR A 201 -17.66 28.50 -6.61
N GLY A 202 -18.09 27.95 -5.47
CA GLY A 202 -17.47 28.21 -4.17
C GLY A 202 -16.04 27.69 -4.11
N GLU A 203 -15.81 26.48 -4.62
CA GLU A 203 -14.47 25.89 -4.80
C GLU A 203 -13.58 26.76 -5.72
N ILE A 204 -14.11 27.21 -6.85
CA ILE A 204 -13.38 28.07 -7.81
C ILE A 204 -12.97 29.38 -7.15
N TYR A 205 -13.91 30.08 -6.52
CA TYR A 205 -13.66 31.34 -5.82
C TYR A 205 -12.59 31.16 -4.73
N THR A 206 -12.71 30.10 -3.93
CA THR A 206 -11.75 29.77 -2.86
C THR A 206 -10.34 29.60 -3.42
N ASN A 207 -10.20 28.84 -4.50
CA ASN A 207 -8.91 28.63 -5.17
C ASN A 207 -8.35 29.93 -5.76
N ASP A 208 -9.19 30.79 -6.34
CA ASP A 208 -8.75 32.07 -6.89
C ASP A 208 -8.25 33.03 -5.80
N VAL A 209 -8.94 33.12 -4.66
CA VAL A 209 -8.49 33.91 -3.50
C VAL A 209 -7.11 33.44 -3.01
N ILE A 210 -6.94 32.12 -2.82
CA ILE A 210 -5.66 31.54 -2.40
C ILE A 210 -4.56 31.85 -3.42
N ASN A 211 -4.79 31.55 -4.70
CA ASN A 211 -3.79 31.75 -5.75
C ASN A 211 -3.39 33.22 -5.90
N GLN A 212 -4.35 34.13 -5.75
CA GLN A 212 -4.09 35.56 -5.82
C GLN A 212 -3.27 36.03 -4.61
N TYR A 213 -3.61 35.58 -3.40
CA TYR A 213 -2.83 35.88 -2.20
C TYR A 213 -1.38 35.38 -2.32
N LEU A 214 -1.18 34.13 -2.75
CA LEU A 214 0.15 33.56 -2.96
C LEU A 214 0.94 34.37 -3.99
N LYS A 215 0.31 34.78 -5.09
CA LYS A 215 0.96 35.58 -6.14
C LYS A 215 1.41 36.96 -5.64
N ASP A 216 0.64 37.58 -4.75
CA ASP A 216 0.90 38.93 -4.28
C ASP A 216 1.91 38.97 -3.12
N ASN A 217 1.96 37.93 -2.29
CA ASN A 217 2.76 37.92 -1.05
C ASN A 217 3.96 36.98 -1.11
N ILE A 218 3.97 35.98 -2.00
CA ILE A 218 5.06 35.02 -2.11
C ILE A 218 5.86 35.24 -3.39
N ASN A 219 7.17 35.40 -3.24
CA ASN A 219 8.10 35.51 -4.36
C ASN A 219 9.17 34.40 -4.34
N PRO A 220 9.84 34.13 -5.48
CA PRO A 220 10.80 33.04 -5.58
C PRO A 220 12.04 33.15 -4.67
N SER A 221 12.39 34.35 -4.20
CA SER A 221 13.57 34.58 -3.36
C SER A 221 13.35 34.30 -1.87
N MET A 222 12.09 34.16 -1.43
CA MET A 222 11.76 33.80 -0.06
C MET A 222 12.23 32.37 0.25
N SER A 223 12.75 32.20 1.46
CA SER A 223 13.02 30.91 2.07
C SER A 223 11.74 30.09 2.24
N THR A 224 11.88 28.78 2.45
CA THR A 224 10.74 27.89 2.70
C THR A 224 10.01 28.30 3.98
N TYR A 225 10.74 28.72 5.02
CA TYR A 225 10.15 29.21 6.27
C TYR A 225 9.30 30.46 6.07
N GLU A 226 9.83 31.48 5.38
CA GLU A 226 9.09 32.73 5.11
C GLU A 226 7.80 32.45 4.32
N LYS A 227 7.82 31.49 3.38
CA LYS A 227 6.62 31.08 2.65
C LYS A 227 5.56 30.45 3.56
N VAL A 228 5.97 29.55 4.46
CA VAL A 228 5.06 28.93 5.44
C VAL A 228 4.52 29.97 6.42
N GLU A 229 5.33 30.96 6.79
CA GLU A 229 4.89 32.08 7.62
C GLU A 229 3.82 32.95 6.93
N GLU A 230 3.99 33.27 5.64
CA GLU A 230 2.95 33.98 4.88
C GLU A 230 1.65 33.17 4.74
N ILE A 231 1.75 31.85 4.58
CA ILE A 231 0.57 30.96 4.62
C ILE A 231 -0.13 31.08 5.98
N CYS A 232 0.62 31.04 7.08
CA CYS A 232 0.05 31.17 8.41
C CYS A 232 -0.63 32.53 8.61
N LYS A 233 -0.03 33.62 8.11
CA LYS A 233 -0.62 34.97 8.15
C LYS A 233 -1.94 35.04 7.39
N PHE A 234 -2.05 34.40 6.22
CA PHE A 234 -3.32 34.28 5.48
C PHE A 234 -4.40 33.58 6.30
N VAL A 235 -4.09 32.40 6.85
CA VAL A 235 -5.07 31.63 7.62
C VAL A 235 -5.43 32.36 8.92
N ALA A 236 -4.47 33.02 9.54
CA ALA A 236 -4.64 33.80 10.74
C ALA A 236 -5.45 35.09 10.55
N SER A 237 -5.64 35.57 9.31
CA SER A 237 -6.50 36.72 9.03
C SER A 237 -8.00 36.41 9.07
N TYR A 238 -8.37 35.13 9.25
CA TYR A 238 -9.75 34.69 9.48
C TYR A 238 -9.99 34.39 10.96
N ASP A 239 -11.18 34.69 11.47
CA ASP A 239 -11.55 34.39 12.87
C ASP A 239 -11.63 32.87 13.11
N TYR A 240 -11.49 32.44 14.36
CA TYR A 240 -11.89 31.09 14.71
C TYR A 240 -13.42 30.97 14.74
N SER A 241 -13.98 30.01 14.01
CA SER A 241 -15.42 29.77 13.98
C SER A 241 -15.75 28.28 13.85
N ALA A 242 -16.50 27.75 14.81
CA ALA A 242 -16.98 26.36 14.77
C ALA A 242 -18.10 26.12 13.72
N ASN A 243 -18.53 27.17 13.01
CA ASN A 243 -19.59 27.08 12.00
C ASN A 243 -19.10 26.47 10.68
N TYR A 244 -17.80 26.58 10.39
CA TYR A 244 -17.20 26.15 9.12
C TYR A 244 -15.97 25.30 9.37
N SER A 245 -16.05 24.02 8.99
CA SER A 245 -14.96 23.04 9.13
C SER A 245 -14.21 22.76 7.82
N SER A 246 -14.55 23.47 6.75
CA SER A 246 -13.89 23.39 5.44
C SER A 246 -13.19 24.70 5.09
N MET A 247 -12.10 24.58 4.34
CA MET A 247 -11.37 25.70 3.74
C MET A 247 -12.31 26.62 2.93
N GLU A 248 -13.19 26.02 2.12
CA GLU A 248 -14.20 26.76 1.35
C GLU A 248 -15.16 27.53 2.27
N GLY A 249 -15.71 26.89 3.30
CA GLY A 249 -16.60 27.54 4.26
C GLY A 249 -15.95 28.74 4.95
N MET A 250 -14.68 28.59 5.37
CA MET A 250 -13.90 29.67 5.99
C MET A 250 -13.69 30.85 5.04
N ILE A 251 -13.28 30.58 3.80
CA ILE A 251 -12.91 31.62 2.82
C ILE A 251 -14.14 32.29 2.21
N VAL A 252 -15.17 31.51 1.85
CA VAL A 252 -16.42 32.03 1.26
C VAL A 252 -17.23 32.84 2.27
N SER A 253 -17.34 32.38 3.52
CA SER A 253 -18.10 33.14 4.53
C SER A 253 -17.37 34.39 4.99
N GLY A 254 -16.03 34.35 5.06
CA GLY A 254 -15.22 35.38 5.69
C GLY A 254 -15.45 35.51 7.21
N GLU A 255 -16.38 34.74 7.79
CA GLU A 255 -16.74 34.75 9.21
C GLU A 255 -15.83 33.85 10.06
N GLY A 256 -14.82 33.23 9.44
CA GLY A 256 -13.85 32.37 10.11
C GLY A 256 -14.08 30.88 9.88
N GLY A 257 -13.18 30.07 10.44
CA GLY A 257 -13.22 28.61 10.34
C GLY A 257 -12.57 27.94 11.54
N ASP A 258 -12.83 26.64 11.70
CA ASP A 258 -12.26 25.87 12.80
C ASP A 258 -10.82 25.40 12.45
N CYS A 259 -10.26 24.53 13.31
CA CYS A 259 -8.94 23.95 13.09
C CYS A 259 -8.85 23.04 11.85
N TRP A 260 -9.94 22.40 11.43
CA TRP A 260 -9.97 21.58 10.21
C TRP A 260 -9.87 22.47 8.98
N ALA A 261 -10.68 23.53 8.93
CA ALA A 261 -10.60 24.51 7.84
C ALA A 261 -9.21 25.14 7.76
N SER A 262 -8.64 25.49 8.91
CA SER A 262 -7.31 26.12 9.00
C SER A 262 -6.20 25.18 8.54
N THR A 263 -6.19 23.94 9.04
CA THR A 263 -5.21 22.91 8.67
C THR A 263 -5.33 22.54 7.18
N GLN A 264 -6.55 22.39 6.68
CA GLN A 264 -6.80 22.14 5.26
C GLN A 264 -6.23 23.28 4.41
N THR A 265 -6.45 24.53 4.81
CA THR A 265 -5.94 25.70 4.07
C THR A 265 -4.42 25.75 4.06
N VAL A 266 -3.77 25.51 5.21
CA VAL A 266 -2.29 25.42 5.30
C VAL A 266 -1.75 24.37 4.34
N ASN A 267 -2.30 23.16 4.37
CA ASN A 267 -1.84 22.05 3.54
C ASN A 267 -2.06 22.30 2.05
N THR A 268 -3.23 22.83 1.66
CA THR A 268 -3.52 23.20 0.26
C THR A 268 -2.54 24.24 -0.26
N MET A 269 -2.25 25.29 0.53
CA MET A 269 -1.30 26.33 0.12
C MET A 269 0.13 25.79 0.05
N CYS A 270 0.54 24.91 0.97
CA CYS A 270 1.83 24.22 0.90
C CYS A 270 1.94 23.36 -0.36
N GLU A 271 0.89 22.61 -0.71
CA GLU A 271 0.84 21.78 -1.92
C GLU A 271 1.01 22.62 -3.20
N ILE A 272 0.32 23.75 -3.31
CA ILE A 272 0.47 24.68 -4.45
C ILE A 272 1.93 25.15 -4.60
N LEU A 273 2.61 25.40 -3.48
CA LEU A 273 4.02 25.82 -3.45
C LEU A 273 5.01 24.65 -3.54
N LYS A 274 4.52 23.40 -3.60
CA LYS A 274 5.32 22.16 -3.56
C LYS A 274 6.16 22.02 -2.29
N ILE A 275 5.64 22.52 -1.17
CA ILE A 275 6.20 22.33 0.17
C ILE A 275 5.50 21.08 0.75
N PRO A 276 6.23 20.02 1.12
CA PRO A 276 5.61 18.83 1.68
C PRO A 276 4.92 19.14 3.00
N ALA A 277 3.63 18.84 3.09
CA ALA A 277 2.83 19.01 4.28
C ALA A 277 1.69 18.00 4.36
N GLU A 278 1.33 17.56 5.57
CA GLU A 278 0.09 16.85 5.82
C GLU A 278 -0.50 17.12 7.20
N ILE A 279 -1.69 16.58 7.41
CA ILE A 279 -2.35 16.58 8.71
C ILE A 279 -1.55 15.69 9.67
N ARG A 280 -1.23 16.22 10.85
CA ARG A 280 -0.56 15.46 11.89
C ARG A 280 -1.48 14.37 12.46
N TYR A 281 -1.05 13.10 12.34
CA TYR A 281 -1.82 11.88 12.65
C TYR A 281 -2.40 11.82 14.07
N ARG A 282 -1.77 12.50 15.05
CA ARG A 282 -2.19 12.53 16.47
C ARG A 282 -2.43 13.93 17.03
N ALA A 283 -2.68 14.94 16.19
CA ALA A 283 -2.90 16.32 16.65
C ALA A 283 -4.02 16.43 17.72
N ASN A 284 -5.04 15.59 17.60
CA ASN A 284 -6.15 15.53 18.56
C ASN A 284 -5.80 14.90 19.92
N GLN A 285 -4.58 14.38 20.10
CA GLN A 285 -4.08 13.83 21.36
C GLN A 285 -3.18 14.80 22.10
N ASP A 286 -2.90 15.99 21.53
CA ASP A 286 -2.11 17.02 22.19
C ASP A 286 -2.76 17.48 23.50
N PRO A 287 -1.96 17.80 24.54
CA PRO A 287 -2.48 18.40 25.75
C PRO A 287 -3.29 19.67 25.45
N GLY A 288 -4.59 19.66 25.73
CA GLY A 288 -5.49 20.80 25.49
C GLY A 288 -6.23 20.80 24.14
N ALA A 289 -5.93 19.86 23.23
CA ALA A 289 -6.58 19.72 21.93
C ALA A 289 -8.08 19.33 21.95
N GLY A 290 -8.60 18.92 23.11
CA GLY A 290 -9.91 18.27 23.18
C GLY A 290 -9.95 17.02 22.27
N SER A 291 -11.11 16.65 21.74
CA SER A 291 -11.25 15.48 20.87
C SER A 291 -11.07 15.75 19.37
N GLY A 292 -10.66 16.96 18.95
CA GLY A 292 -10.78 17.35 17.54
C GLY A 292 -9.86 18.44 17.00
N HIS A 293 -8.93 19.00 17.79
CA HIS A 293 -7.94 19.96 17.26
C HIS A 293 -7.01 19.29 16.24
N MET A 294 -6.72 20.02 15.15
CA MET A 294 -5.85 19.57 14.07
C MET A 294 -4.80 20.64 13.78
N ASN A 295 -3.60 20.18 13.43
CA ASN A 295 -2.49 21.00 12.95
C ASN A 295 -1.73 20.23 11.86
N SER A 296 -0.80 20.93 11.19
CA SER A 296 -0.07 20.40 10.04
C SER A 296 1.37 20.03 10.43
N TYR A 297 1.88 18.96 9.85
CA TYR A 297 3.31 18.76 9.70
C TYR A 297 3.76 19.37 8.39
N VAL A 298 4.84 20.17 8.43
CA VAL A 298 5.41 20.82 7.25
C VAL A 298 6.92 20.59 7.23
N LEU A 299 7.45 20.11 6.10
CA LEU A 299 8.90 19.97 5.89
C LEU A 299 9.48 21.27 5.35
N ILE A 300 10.26 21.96 6.18
CA ILE A 300 10.95 23.20 5.83
C ILE A 300 12.44 22.88 5.69
N ASP A 301 12.93 22.94 4.45
CA ASP A 301 14.33 22.67 4.09
C ASP A 301 14.88 21.31 4.60
N GLY A 302 13.99 20.33 4.79
CA GLY A 302 14.30 18.97 5.26
C GLY A 302 14.02 18.72 6.73
N ASP A 303 13.80 19.78 7.51
CA ASP A 303 13.44 19.71 8.93
C ASP A 303 11.91 19.71 9.10
N ALA A 304 11.40 18.93 10.04
CA ALA A 304 9.97 18.85 10.30
C ALA A 304 9.52 19.97 11.26
N TYR A 305 8.40 20.60 10.94
CA TYR A 305 7.77 21.64 11.76
C TYR A 305 6.30 21.29 12.01
N ILE A 306 5.83 21.55 13.24
CA ILE A 306 4.39 21.63 13.54
C ILE A 306 3.94 23.05 13.21
N VAL A 307 2.92 23.13 12.37
CA VAL A 307 2.27 24.39 11.96
C VAL A 307 0.83 24.39 12.44
N ASP A 308 0.52 25.30 13.36
CA ASP A 308 -0.79 25.40 14.02
C ASP A 308 -1.28 26.85 13.96
N VAL A 309 -2.49 27.06 13.45
CA VAL A 309 -3.11 28.39 13.33
C VAL A 309 -4.32 28.47 14.27
N GLY A 310 -4.02 28.52 15.58
CA GLY A 310 -4.85 29.04 16.69
C GLY A 310 -6.32 28.58 16.79
N TYR A 311 -6.64 27.84 17.86
CA TYR A 311 -7.99 27.33 18.16
C TYR A 311 -8.87 28.27 19.02
N TYR A 312 -8.30 29.24 19.74
CA TYR A 312 -9.04 30.13 20.66
C TYR A 312 -8.63 31.61 20.50
N ALA A 313 -8.65 32.12 19.27
CA ALA A 313 -8.24 33.50 18.99
C ALA A 313 -9.21 34.21 18.04
N HIS A 314 -9.31 35.53 18.24
CA HIS A 314 -9.86 36.46 17.27
C HIS A 314 -8.75 36.97 16.36
N THR A 315 -9.14 37.47 15.19
CA THR A 315 -8.24 37.99 14.18
C THR A 315 -7.39 39.18 14.67
N PRO A 316 -6.08 39.20 14.34
CA PRO A 316 -5.32 38.10 13.74
C PRO A 316 -5.11 36.96 14.74
N ARG A 317 -5.38 35.72 14.31
CA ARG A 317 -5.17 34.55 15.16
C ARG A 317 -3.69 34.35 15.44
N TYR A 318 -3.39 33.86 16.64
CA TYR A 318 -2.06 33.35 16.94
C TYR A 318 -1.77 32.13 16.07
N TYR A 319 -0.55 32.03 15.54
CA TYR A 319 -0.04 30.84 14.89
C TYR A 319 1.32 30.44 15.45
N LEU A 320 1.63 29.15 15.34
CA LEU A 320 2.87 28.51 15.78
C LEU A 320 3.52 27.81 14.59
N ILE A 321 4.81 28.04 14.38
CA ILE A 321 5.67 27.28 13.47
C ILE A 321 6.84 26.76 14.30
N ALA A 322 6.70 25.55 14.84
CA ALA A 322 7.65 24.98 15.80
C ALA A 322 8.42 23.82 15.17
N GLN A 323 9.75 23.92 15.16
CA GLN A 323 10.59 22.81 14.70
C GLN A 323 10.42 21.61 15.64
N VAL A 324 10.24 20.43 15.05
CA VAL A 324 10.17 19.17 15.80
C VAL A 324 11.57 18.60 15.92
N THR A 325 12.20 18.92 17.05
CA THR A 325 13.55 18.44 17.39
C THR A 325 13.55 17.00 17.91
N GLU A 326 12.48 16.59 18.61
CA GLU A 326 12.29 15.22 19.10
C GLU A 326 10.84 14.76 18.92
N PRO A 327 10.53 13.94 17.91
CA PRO A 327 9.16 13.51 17.61
C PRO A 327 8.65 12.39 18.51
N PHE A 328 9.29 12.12 19.64
CA PHE A 328 9.00 10.97 20.50
C PHE A 328 8.19 11.38 21.72
N ILE A 329 7.04 10.74 21.91
CA ILE A 329 6.25 10.86 23.14
C ILE A 329 6.66 9.71 24.04
N TYR A 330 7.02 9.98 25.29
CA TYR A 330 7.53 8.97 26.21
C TYR A 330 7.05 9.16 27.65
N LYS A 331 7.17 8.09 28.43
CA LYS A 331 6.92 8.07 29.88
C LYS A 331 8.13 7.51 30.61
N GLU A 332 8.40 8.03 31.80
CA GLU A 332 9.39 7.48 32.71
C GLU A 332 8.82 6.27 33.47
N LYS A 333 9.62 5.21 33.55
CA LYS A 333 9.34 4.02 34.34
C LYS A 333 9.85 4.18 35.78
N PRO A 334 9.36 3.37 36.75
CA PRO A 334 9.83 3.41 38.13
C PRO A 334 11.33 3.17 38.32
N ASP A 335 12.01 2.56 37.34
CA ASP A 335 13.45 2.29 37.34
C ASP A 335 14.29 3.47 36.81
N GLY A 336 13.67 4.59 36.44
CA GLY A 336 14.32 5.79 35.89
C GLY A 336 14.62 5.74 34.39
N THR A 337 14.23 4.66 33.69
CA THR A 337 14.37 4.55 32.23
C THR A 337 13.07 4.93 31.51
N LEU A 338 13.13 5.12 30.19
CA LEU A 338 12.00 5.61 29.39
C LEU A 338 11.36 4.51 28.54
N THR A 339 10.05 4.63 28.37
CA THR A 339 9.24 3.93 27.37
C THR A 339 8.71 4.93 26.36
N ILE A 340 9.00 4.77 25.07
CA ILE A 340 8.35 5.55 24.00
C ILE A 340 6.92 5.06 23.86
N THR A 341 5.94 5.94 24.04
CA THR A 341 4.50 5.65 23.96
C THR A 341 3.83 6.19 22.72
N GLY A 342 4.54 7.02 21.95
CA GLY A 342 4.05 7.60 20.72
C GLY A 342 5.20 8.13 19.88
N TYR A 343 4.96 8.24 18.59
CA TYR A 343 5.83 8.89 17.64
C TYR A 343 4.97 9.79 16.79
N ASP A 344 5.35 11.06 16.68
CA ASP A 344 4.64 12.01 15.85
C ASP A 344 5.46 12.41 14.63
N GLY A 345 6.61 11.81 14.37
CA GLY A 345 7.50 12.26 13.29
C GLY A 345 7.06 11.80 11.91
N PHE A 346 7.64 12.45 10.90
CA PHE A 346 7.36 12.18 9.48
C PHE A 346 8.60 11.72 8.69
N TYR A 347 9.61 11.24 9.42
CA TYR A 347 10.87 10.84 8.82
C TYR A 347 10.77 9.46 8.17
N LYS A 348 11.26 9.36 6.93
CA LYS A 348 11.39 8.08 6.21
C LYS A 348 12.35 7.10 6.87
N LYS A 349 13.38 7.64 7.53
CA LYS A 349 14.34 6.88 8.32
C LYS A 349 14.26 7.35 9.75
N VAL A 350 13.89 6.44 10.65
CA VAL A 350 13.70 6.73 12.07
C VAL A 350 14.76 6.00 12.87
N GLU A 351 15.63 6.79 13.50
CA GLU A 351 16.61 6.30 14.47
C GLU A 351 16.07 6.57 15.87
N ILE A 352 15.76 5.51 16.61
CA ILE A 352 15.29 5.66 17.99
C ILE A 352 16.48 6.10 18.86
N PRO A 353 16.37 7.16 19.66
CA PRO A 353 17.47 7.64 20.47
C PRO A 353 17.74 6.67 21.63
N GLU A 354 19.04 6.47 21.96
CA GLU A 354 19.43 5.69 23.14
C GLU A 354 19.03 6.38 24.44
N GLN A 355 18.98 7.72 24.43
CA GLN A 355 18.58 8.55 25.57
C GLN A 355 17.71 9.72 25.12
N ILE A 356 16.75 10.09 25.95
CA ILE A 356 16.00 11.35 25.86
C ILE A 356 16.13 12.05 27.21
N ASP A 357 16.48 13.34 27.22
CA ASP A 357 16.73 14.13 28.43
C ASP A 357 17.68 13.46 29.45
N GLY A 358 18.72 12.79 28.94
CA GLY A 358 19.71 12.07 29.75
C GLY A 358 19.22 10.77 30.39
N LYS A 359 17.99 10.31 30.07
CA LYS A 359 17.43 9.04 30.54
C LYS A 359 17.43 8.01 29.42
N ILE A 360 17.82 6.77 29.74
CA ILE A 360 17.95 5.69 28.76
C ILE A 360 16.56 5.22 28.29
N VAL A 361 16.36 5.14 26.98
CA VAL A 361 15.17 4.54 26.36
C VAL A 361 15.33 3.04 26.31
N THR A 362 14.41 2.29 26.91
CA THR A 362 14.51 0.83 27.04
C THR A 362 13.35 0.06 26.45
N GLU A 363 12.28 0.74 26.05
CA GLU A 363 11.04 0.11 25.60
C GLU A 363 10.31 0.97 24.57
N LEU A 364 9.75 0.29 23.56
CA LEU A 364 8.69 0.85 22.74
C LEU A 364 7.36 0.30 23.26
N GLY A 365 6.50 1.17 23.76
CA GLY A 365 5.21 0.81 24.35
C GLY A 365 4.19 0.35 23.31
N ASP A 366 3.07 -0.16 23.81
CA ASP A 366 1.96 -0.62 22.98
C ASP A 366 1.47 0.49 22.03
N SER A 367 1.28 0.13 20.76
CA SER A 367 0.84 1.03 19.68
C SER A 367 1.65 2.33 19.52
N SER A 368 2.91 2.36 19.99
CA SER A 368 3.74 3.57 19.96
C SER A 368 4.00 4.13 18.55
N PHE A 369 4.03 3.28 17.53
CA PHE A 369 4.22 3.60 16.11
C PHE A 369 3.07 3.04 15.24
N TYR A 370 1.90 2.76 15.83
CA TYR A 370 0.77 2.18 15.10
C TYR A 370 0.33 3.06 13.91
N GLY A 371 0.21 2.47 12.72
CA GLY A 371 -0.35 3.12 11.54
C GLY A 371 0.54 4.14 10.84
N HIS A 372 1.84 4.21 11.16
CA HIS A 372 2.75 5.19 10.57
C HIS A 372 3.27 4.73 9.20
N ASN A 373 2.69 5.29 8.13
CA ASN A 373 2.95 4.88 6.75
C ASN A 373 4.05 5.67 6.03
N GLU A 374 4.86 6.41 6.76
CA GLU A 374 5.94 7.21 6.19
C GLU A 374 7.33 6.65 6.46
N MET A 375 7.43 5.79 7.47
CA MET A 375 8.69 5.21 7.90
C MET A 375 9.02 4.02 6.99
N ASN A 376 10.11 4.13 6.25
CA ASN A 376 10.63 3.05 5.41
C ASN A 376 11.72 2.25 6.14
N GLU A 377 12.53 2.91 6.97
CA GLU A 377 13.61 2.29 7.75
C GLU A 377 13.50 2.69 9.22
N VAL A 378 13.51 1.69 10.11
CA VAL A 378 13.54 1.89 11.57
C VAL A 378 14.81 1.27 12.16
N ILE A 379 15.53 2.02 12.98
CA ILE A 379 16.75 1.59 13.64
C ILE A 379 16.58 1.71 15.16
N LEU A 380 16.58 0.56 15.84
CA LEU A 380 16.52 0.49 17.30
C LEU A 380 17.93 0.49 17.89
N PRO A 381 18.22 1.28 18.94
CA PRO A 381 19.46 1.20 19.68
C PRO A 381 19.46 -0.05 20.55
N ASN A 382 20.66 -0.49 20.96
CA ASN A 382 20.83 -1.68 21.80
C ASN A 382 20.22 -1.54 23.20
N SER A 383 19.84 -0.33 23.61
CA SER A 383 19.15 -0.08 24.87
C SER A 383 17.71 -0.59 24.88
N ILE A 384 17.03 -0.67 23.72
CA ILE A 384 15.66 -1.18 23.62
C ILE A 384 15.64 -2.68 23.90
N LYS A 385 14.88 -3.08 24.93
CA LYS A 385 14.70 -4.47 25.35
C LYS A 385 13.35 -5.04 24.97
N THR A 386 12.34 -4.19 24.85
CA THR A 386 10.96 -4.62 24.61
C THR A 386 10.32 -3.78 23.52
N ILE A 387 9.65 -4.46 22.58
CA ILE A 387 8.70 -3.88 21.64
C ILE A 387 7.32 -4.35 22.08
N GLY A 388 6.43 -3.40 22.39
CA GLY A 388 5.09 -3.63 22.90
C GLY A 388 4.14 -4.22 21.87
N ASN A 389 2.92 -4.52 22.33
CA ASN A 389 1.87 -5.03 21.47
C ASN A 389 1.47 -3.98 20.43
N TRP A 390 1.23 -4.40 19.19
CA TRP A 390 0.82 -3.52 18.10
C TRP A 390 1.78 -2.34 17.83
N ALA A 391 3.01 -2.36 18.36
CA ALA A 391 3.89 -1.20 18.37
C ALA A 391 4.07 -0.58 16.98
N PHE A 392 4.31 -1.37 15.94
CA PHE A 392 4.43 -0.96 14.54
C PHE A 392 3.27 -1.47 13.67
N ALA A 393 2.19 -1.97 14.25
CA ALA A 393 1.12 -2.56 13.45
C ALA A 393 0.51 -1.55 12.48
N SER A 394 0.14 -2.02 11.29
CA SER A 394 -0.40 -1.22 10.18
C SER A 394 0.56 -0.12 9.68
N SER A 395 1.86 -0.20 9.98
CA SER A 395 2.89 0.66 9.37
C SER A 395 3.32 0.03 8.04
N GLU A 396 2.50 0.24 7.02
CA GLU A 396 2.56 -0.51 5.75
C GLU A 396 3.84 -0.22 4.95
N SER A 397 4.50 0.91 5.17
CA SER A 397 5.68 1.35 4.40
C SER A 397 7.03 0.88 4.96
N ILE A 398 7.08 0.25 6.14
CA ILE A 398 8.36 -0.21 6.72
C ILE A 398 8.95 -1.31 5.83
N GLU A 399 10.03 -0.98 5.11
CA GLU A 399 10.78 -1.92 4.27
C GLU A 399 11.87 -2.64 5.06
N LYS A 400 12.48 -1.95 6.03
CA LYS A 400 13.63 -2.42 6.79
C LYS A 400 13.52 -2.05 8.26
N ILE A 401 13.83 -3.01 9.12
CA ILE A 401 14.00 -2.76 10.54
C ILE A 401 15.29 -3.38 11.08
N ASN A 402 16.07 -2.60 11.82
CA ASN A 402 17.16 -3.10 12.64
C ASN A 402 16.69 -3.18 14.09
N LEU A 403 16.56 -4.42 14.59
CA LEU A 403 16.02 -4.70 15.92
C LEU A 403 17.02 -4.51 17.09
N GLY A 404 18.28 -4.15 16.81
CA GLY A 404 19.28 -3.93 17.85
C GLY A 404 19.47 -5.15 18.77
N ALA A 405 19.28 -4.98 20.08
CA ALA A 405 19.42 -6.02 21.09
C ALA A 405 18.10 -6.31 21.85
N VAL A 406 16.97 -6.20 21.14
CA VAL A 406 15.62 -6.50 21.67
C VAL A 406 15.55 -7.93 22.20
N GLN A 407 14.84 -8.10 23.32
CA GLN A 407 14.63 -9.38 23.99
C GLN A 407 13.20 -9.91 23.83
N SER A 408 12.23 -9.00 23.77
CA SER A 408 10.81 -9.34 23.69
C SER A 408 10.10 -8.53 22.60
N ILE A 409 9.37 -9.21 21.73
CA ILE A 409 8.50 -8.62 20.72
C ILE A 409 7.06 -9.03 21.03
N GLY A 410 6.19 -8.05 21.25
CA GLY A 410 4.79 -8.26 21.68
C GLY A 410 3.87 -8.82 20.60
N ASP A 411 2.63 -9.07 21.00
CA ASP A 411 1.59 -9.56 20.12
C ASP A 411 1.28 -8.52 19.04
N HIS A 412 1.15 -8.97 17.80
CA HIS A 412 0.85 -8.11 16.63
C HIS A 412 1.84 -6.96 16.42
N ALA A 413 3.05 -7.01 16.99
CA ALA A 413 3.98 -5.87 17.00
C ALA A 413 4.29 -5.30 15.60
N PHE A 414 4.36 -6.13 14.56
CA PHE A 414 4.56 -5.78 13.15
C PHE A 414 3.41 -6.27 12.26
N TYR A 415 2.23 -6.46 12.84
CA TYR A 415 1.05 -6.89 12.10
C TYR A 415 0.79 -5.95 10.91
N TYR A 416 0.59 -6.50 9.71
CA TYR A 416 0.28 -5.71 8.51
C TYR A 416 1.40 -4.74 8.07
N CYS A 417 2.67 -4.99 8.41
CA CYS A 417 3.83 -4.27 7.85
C CYS A 417 4.11 -4.78 6.42
N ARG A 418 3.32 -4.32 5.46
CA ARG A 418 3.21 -4.90 4.11
C ARG A 418 4.40 -4.71 3.20
N ALA A 419 5.25 -3.71 3.43
CA ALA A 419 6.48 -3.50 2.65
C ALA A 419 7.71 -4.22 3.24
N LEU A 420 7.58 -4.85 4.41
CA LEU A 420 8.71 -5.46 5.11
C LEU A 420 9.19 -6.70 4.34
N LYS A 421 10.45 -6.70 3.90
CA LYS A 421 11.01 -7.76 3.02
C LYS A 421 11.81 -8.82 3.79
N ILE A 422 12.62 -8.38 4.75
CA ILE A 422 13.52 -9.24 5.50
C ILE A 422 13.48 -8.85 6.97
N VAL A 423 13.46 -9.86 7.84
CA VAL A 423 13.58 -9.67 9.30
C VAL A 423 14.72 -10.53 9.83
N GLU A 424 15.64 -9.91 10.55
CA GLU A 424 16.70 -10.59 11.30
C GLU A 424 16.39 -10.48 12.79
N LEU A 425 15.87 -11.55 13.39
CA LEU A 425 15.68 -11.60 14.84
C LEU A 425 17.04 -11.81 15.51
N PRO A 426 17.57 -10.85 16.27
CA PRO A 426 18.86 -11.01 16.94
C PRO A 426 18.76 -12.13 17.99
N ASP A 427 19.87 -12.80 18.26
CA ASP A 427 19.92 -13.88 19.26
C ASP A 427 19.50 -13.43 20.68
N SER A 428 19.46 -12.12 20.94
CA SER A 428 18.89 -11.58 22.18
C SER A 428 17.39 -11.81 22.33
N VAL A 429 16.65 -12.03 21.24
CA VAL A 429 15.21 -12.27 21.27
C VAL A 429 14.95 -13.63 21.90
N ILE A 430 14.26 -13.61 23.03
CA ILE A 430 13.84 -14.80 23.79
C ILE A 430 12.31 -14.96 23.80
N HIS A 431 11.57 -13.91 23.45
CA HIS A 431 10.11 -13.91 23.38
C HIS A 431 9.61 -13.26 22.08
N LEU A 432 8.66 -13.93 21.44
CA LEU A 432 7.94 -13.49 20.26
C LEU A 432 6.44 -13.67 20.51
N GLY A 433 5.65 -12.64 20.25
CA GLY A 433 4.21 -12.62 20.46
C GLY A 433 3.40 -13.25 19.34
N ILE A 434 2.13 -13.53 19.63
CA ILE A 434 1.13 -14.05 18.69
C ILE A 434 0.96 -13.05 17.53
N SER A 435 0.93 -13.57 16.31
CA SER A 435 0.76 -12.77 15.09
C SER A 435 1.76 -11.62 14.91
N ALA A 436 2.95 -11.70 15.54
CA ALA A 436 3.90 -10.59 15.58
C ALA A 436 4.28 -10.04 14.19
N PHE A 437 4.39 -10.89 13.16
CA PHE A 437 4.66 -10.52 11.77
C PHE A 437 3.59 -11.06 10.80
N ASP A 438 2.36 -11.23 11.28
CA ASP A 438 1.24 -11.67 10.45
C ASP A 438 0.88 -10.60 9.41
N LEU A 439 0.49 -11.04 8.21
CA LEU A 439 0.17 -10.17 7.06
C LEU A 439 1.31 -9.23 6.61
N CYS A 440 2.56 -9.56 6.91
CA CYS A 440 3.72 -8.95 6.26
C CYS A 440 3.87 -9.56 4.85
N GLU A 441 2.99 -9.17 3.92
CA GLU A 441 2.77 -9.84 2.64
C GLU A 441 4.02 -9.92 1.73
N THR A 442 4.99 -9.00 1.88
CA THR A 442 6.26 -9.03 1.12
C THR A 442 7.41 -9.71 1.86
N LEU A 443 7.22 -10.14 3.11
CA LEU A 443 8.29 -10.74 3.92
C LEU A 443 8.68 -12.07 3.30
N GLU A 444 9.86 -12.12 2.68
CA GLU A 444 10.36 -13.29 1.94
C GLU A 444 11.36 -14.10 2.75
N LYS A 445 12.03 -13.46 3.73
CA LYS A 445 13.07 -14.10 4.53
C LYS A 445 13.01 -13.68 5.99
N VAL A 446 13.12 -14.67 6.88
CA VAL A 446 13.32 -14.45 8.31
C VAL A 446 14.54 -15.23 8.80
N THR A 447 15.39 -14.57 9.58
CA THR A 447 16.40 -15.24 10.41
C THR A 447 15.85 -15.29 11.84
N LEU A 448 15.67 -16.50 12.37
CA LEU A 448 15.13 -16.72 13.71
C LEU A 448 16.26 -16.73 14.77
N SER A 449 15.96 -16.21 15.96
CA SER A 449 16.87 -16.30 17.11
C SER A 449 17.02 -17.74 17.59
N LYS A 450 18.26 -18.17 17.87
CA LYS A 450 18.53 -19.52 18.43
C LYS A 450 18.08 -19.68 19.88
N ASN A 451 17.75 -18.58 20.56
CA ASN A 451 17.33 -18.58 21.94
C ASN A 451 15.80 -18.64 22.11
N LEU A 452 15.04 -18.56 21.01
CA LEU A 452 13.60 -18.81 21.03
C LEU A 452 13.28 -20.27 21.39
N LYS A 453 12.18 -20.46 22.14
CA LYS A 453 11.67 -21.80 22.49
C LYS A 453 10.42 -22.17 21.72
N VAL A 454 9.58 -21.19 21.39
CA VAL A 454 8.28 -21.38 20.77
C VAL A 454 8.15 -20.42 19.59
N LEU A 455 7.65 -20.91 18.45
CA LEU A 455 7.10 -20.06 17.41
C LEU A 455 5.58 -19.96 17.63
N PRO A 456 5.07 -18.78 18.00
CA PRO A 456 3.70 -18.63 18.46
C PRO A 456 2.69 -18.72 17.32
N VAL A 457 1.41 -18.84 17.70
CA VAL A 457 0.28 -18.85 16.75
C VAL A 457 0.40 -17.69 15.77
N ARG A 458 0.33 -18.00 14.47
CA ARG A 458 0.33 -17.03 13.36
C ARG A 458 1.54 -16.08 13.29
N ALA A 459 2.65 -16.37 13.99
CA ALA A 459 3.83 -15.49 14.06
C ALA A 459 4.26 -14.87 12.72
N PHE A 460 4.24 -15.67 11.65
CA PHE A 460 4.58 -15.29 10.28
C PHE A 460 3.51 -15.78 9.28
N ALA A 461 2.24 -15.79 9.70
CA ALA A 461 1.13 -16.12 8.81
C ALA A 461 1.01 -15.07 7.70
N GLN A 462 0.54 -15.50 6.52
CA GLN A 462 0.31 -14.60 5.37
C GLN A 462 1.54 -13.78 4.93
N THR A 463 2.73 -14.35 5.09
CA THR A 463 3.99 -13.83 4.56
C THR A 463 4.34 -14.50 3.22
N ASN A 464 5.34 -13.97 2.51
CA ASN A 464 5.89 -14.60 1.30
C ASN A 464 7.06 -15.56 1.59
N ILE A 465 7.30 -15.93 2.87
CA ILE A 465 8.33 -16.88 3.25
C ILE A 465 8.00 -18.24 2.64
N LYS A 466 8.89 -18.72 1.75
CA LYS A 466 8.79 -20.05 1.12
C LYS A 466 9.67 -21.08 1.80
N GLU A 467 10.82 -20.65 2.30
CA GLU A 467 11.82 -21.51 2.92
C GLU A 467 12.21 -20.95 4.28
N VAL A 468 12.31 -21.81 5.29
CA VAL A 468 12.73 -21.40 6.63
C VAL A 468 13.57 -22.47 7.32
N THR A 469 14.65 -22.03 7.96
CA THR A 469 15.44 -22.86 8.88
C THR A 469 15.03 -22.55 10.32
N ILE A 470 14.57 -23.57 11.02
CA ILE A 470 14.20 -23.48 12.44
C ILE A 470 15.44 -23.76 13.29
N PRO A 471 15.93 -22.80 14.11
CA PRO A 471 17.15 -22.99 14.90
C PRO A 471 17.04 -24.07 15.98
N GLU A 472 18.20 -24.67 16.29
CA GLU A 472 18.36 -25.55 17.46
C GLU A 472 18.04 -24.75 18.74
N GLY A 473 17.03 -25.19 19.49
CA GLY A 473 16.53 -24.48 20.67
C GLY A 473 15.02 -24.31 20.68
N ILE A 474 14.41 -24.21 19.49
CA ILE A 474 12.97 -24.19 19.31
C ILE A 474 12.44 -25.62 19.50
N THR A 475 11.48 -25.77 20.40
CA THR A 475 10.84 -27.05 20.74
C THR A 475 9.40 -27.14 20.25
N THR A 476 8.75 -25.99 20.01
CA THR A 476 7.33 -25.93 19.63
C THR A 476 7.10 -24.95 18.50
N ILE A 477 6.36 -25.39 17.47
CA ILE A 477 5.79 -24.53 16.43
C ILE A 477 4.27 -24.58 16.56
N GLU A 478 3.64 -23.45 16.85
CA GLU A 478 2.20 -23.37 17.08
C GLU A 478 1.39 -23.20 15.80
N THR A 479 0.07 -23.26 15.95
CA THR A 479 -0.89 -23.28 14.84
C THR A 479 -0.66 -22.12 13.89
N ALA A 480 -0.56 -22.44 12.59
CA ALA A 480 -0.46 -21.45 11.54
C ALA A 480 0.73 -20.48 11.67
N ALA A 481 1.79 -20.81 12.43
CA ALA A 481 2.99 -19.98 12.53
C ALA A 481 3.57 -19.61 11.15
N PHE A 482 3.41 -20.50 10.16
CA PHE A 482 3.61 -20.27 8.72
C PHE A 482 2.45 -20.85 7.91
N TRP A 483 2.17 -20.30 6.72
CA TRP A 483 1.02 -20.69 5.87
C TRP A 483 1.39 -21.35 4.52
N SER A 484 2.52 -21.01 3.91
CA SER A 484 2.81 -21.43 2.54
C SER A 484 4.30 -21.70 2.33
N LEU A 485 4.82 -22.64 3.12
CA LEU A 485 6.20 -23.12 2.99
C LEU A 485 6.30 -24.16 1.87
N THR A 486 7.32 -24.04 1.04
CA THR A 486 7.77 -25.07 0.10
C THR A 486 8.86 -25.95 0.72
N LEU A 487 9.63 -25.40 1.67
CA LEU A 487 10.67 -26.11 2.40
C LEU A 487 10.79 -25.64 3.85
N ILE A 488 10.99 -26.58 4.77
CA ILE A 488 11.31 -26.30 6.17
C ILE A 488 12.45 -27.18 6.66
N GLU A 489 13.43 -26.57 7.31
CA GLU A 489 14.50 -27.28 8.02
C GLU A 489 14.20 -27.27 9.52
N LEU A 490 14.02 -28.46 10.10
CA LEU A 490 13.62 -28.68 11.48
C LEU A 490 14.79 -29.23 12.33
N PRO A 491 15.04 -28.67 13.52
CA PRO A 491 16.08 -29.12 14.41
C PRO A 491 15.66 -30.42 15.11
N LYS A 492 16.63 -31.18 15.61
CA LYS A 492 16.34 -32.35 16.47
C LYS A 492 15.62 -31.98 17.77
N SER A 493 15.71 -30.71 18.20
CA SER A 493 15.06 -30.19 19.40
C SER A 493 13.55 -30.08 19.29
N ILE A 494 12.97 -30.18 18.08
CA ILE A 494 11.52 -30.04 17.90
C ILE A 494 10.76 -31.18 18.59
N GLN A 495 9.74 -30.82 19.34
CA GLN A 495 8.88 -31.74 20.09
C GLN A 495 7.44 -31.67 19.61
N LYS A 496 6.98 -30.48 19.20
CA LYS A 496 5.61 -30.24 18.74
C LYS A 496 5.59 -29.32 17.53
N SER A 497 4.77 -29.65 16.53
CA SER A 497 4.48 -28.79 15.39
C SER A 497 2.99 -28.82 15.05
N ALA A 498 2.41 -27.64 14.84
CA ALA A 498 0.99 -27.46 14.53
C ALA A 498 0.75 -26.72 13.20
N ILE A 499 1.76 -26.68 12.33
CA ILE A 499 1.65 -26.14 10.98
C ILE A 499 1.37 -27.24 9.97
N ASP A 500 0.73 -26.86 8.86
CA ASP A 500 0.53 -27.76 7.72
C ASP A 500 1.85 -28.00 6.98
N LEU A 501 2.23 -29.27 6.84
CA LEU A 501 3.45 -29.71 6.17
C LEU A 501 3.17 -30.65 4.98
N THR A 502 1.90 -30.89 4.65
CA THR A 502 1.50 -31.93 3.67
C THR A 502 2.16 -31.76 2.30
N GLU A 503 2.19 -30.54 1.79
CA GLU A 503 2.81 -30.16 0.50
C GLU A 503 4.22 -29.58 0.65
N CYS A 504 4.82 -29.65 1.86
CA CYS A 504 6.10 -29.04 2.18
C CYS A 504 7.21 -30.10 2.23
N LYS A 505 8.40 -29.78 1.66
CA LYS A 505 9.61 -30.58 1.87
C LYS A 505 10.16 -30.33 3.27
N VAL A 506 10.37 -31.39 4.04
CA VAL A 506 10.86 -31.31 5.43
C VAL A 506 12.26 -31.89 5.54
N LEU A 507 13.23 -31.06 5.93
CA LEU A 507 14.58 -31.48 6.30
C LEU A 507 14.66 -31.61 7.81
N TYR A 508 14.66 -32.82 8.35
CA TYR A 508 14.69 -33.05 9.79
C TYR A 508 16.08 -33.48 10.28
N HIS A 509 16.63 -32.74 11.25
CA HIS A 509 17.96 -32.95 11.80
C HIS A 509 18.03 -34.05 12.88
N GLY A 510 16.98 -34.85 13.00
CA GLY A 510 16.97 -36.10 13.76
C GLY A 510 16.90 -37.33 12.84
N ASN A 511 16.61 -38.47 13.45
CA ASN A 511 16.34 -39.73 12.75
C ASN A 511 14.82 -40.00 12.66
N GLN A 512 14.45 -41.07 11.95
CA GLN A 512 13.04 -41.45 11.78
C GLN A 512 12.31 -41.72 13.12
N GLU A 513 12.96 -42.39 14.07
CA GLU A 513 12.36 -42.70 15.37
C GLU A 513 12.05 -41.42 16.18
N GLN A 514 12.92 -40.41 16.09
CA GLN A 514 12.70 -39.11 16.72
C GLN A 514 11.56 -38.33 16.05
N TRP A 515 11.46 -38.42 14.72
CA TRP A 515 10.37 -37.79 13.96
C TRP A 515 8.99 -38.33 14.30
N GLU A 516 8.88 -39.65 14.44
CA GLU A 516 7.62 -40.32 14.82
C GLU A 516 7.13 -39.90 16.22
N LYS A 517 8.03 -39.38 17.08
CA LYS A 517 7.71 -38.87 18.42
C LYS A 517 7.27 -37.41 18.44
N ILE A 518 7.47 -36.64 17.37
CA ILE A 518 7.01 -35.25 17.30
C ILE A 518 5.48 -35.22 17.34
N GLU A 519 4.92 -34.43 18.26
CA GLU A 519 3.47 -34.18 18.33
C GLU A 519 3.05 -33.31 17.14
N MET A 520 2.18 -33.84 16.28
CA MET A 520 1.58 -33.12 15.14
C MET A 520 0.10 -32.90 15.43
N ASN A 521 -0.36 -31.64 15.46
CA ASN A 521 -1.79 -31.32 15.67
C ASN A 521 -2.57 -31.52 14.38
N SER A 522 -3.61 -32.39 14.35
CA SER A 522 -4.70 -32.53 13.33
C SER A 522 -4.38 -32.41 11.82
N VAL A 523 -3.12 -32.25 11.44
CA VAL A 523 -2.57 -32.17 10.10
C VAL A 523 -1.97 -33.55 9.81
N GLU A 524 -2.24 -34.07 8.62
CA GLU A 524 -1.57 -35.29 8.16
C GLU A 524 -0.06 -35.09 8.15
N ARG A 525 0.69 -36.08 8.64
CA ARG A 525 2.15 -36.05 8.51
C ARG A 525 2.49 -35.99 7.01
N PRO A 526 3.53 -35.22 6.61
CA PRO A 526 4.00 -35.27 5.23
C PRO A 526 4.31 -36.71 4.83
N LYS A 527 4.05 -37.03 3.57
CA LYS A 527 4.42 -38.35 3.01
C LYS A 527 5.92 -38.57 3.20
N ASN A 528 6.32 -39.82 3.43
CA ASN A 528 7.73 -40.16 3.68
C ASN A 528 8.69 -39.68 2.58
N GLU A 529 8.23 -39.59 1.33
CA GLU A 529 8.99 -39.04 0.19
C GLU A 529 9.34 -37.55 0.33
N ASN A 530 8.59 -36.81 1.14
CA ASN A 530 8.80 -35.38 1.42
C ASN A 530 9.65 -35.13 2.67
N ILE A 531 10.08 -36.17 3.39
CA ILE A 531 10.86 -36.05 4.64
C ILE A 531 12.28 -36.57 4.44
N PHE A 532 13.26 -35.73 4.75
CA PHE A 532 14.67 -36.04 4.64
C PHE A 532 15.33 -35.99 6.03
N TYR A 533 15.95 -37.09 6.44
CA TYR A 533 16.58 -37.19 7.76
C TYR A 533 18.08 -37.00 7.66
N SER A 534 18.65 -36.20 8.55
CA SER A 534 20.11 -36.02 8.68
C SER A 534 20.87 -37.34 8.91
N SER A 535 20.21 -38.37 9.46
CA SER A 535 20.79 -39.70 9.67
C SER A 535 21.14 -40.45 8.37
N TYR A 536 20.67 -39.98 7.21
CA TYR A 536 20.99 -40.57 5.90
C TYR A 536 22.21 -39.93 5.20
N GLY A 537 22.87 -38.94 5.82
CA GLY A 537 23.97 -38.20 5.18
C GLY A 537 23.45 -37.05 4.30
N VAL A 538 23.96 -36.94 3.08
CA VAL A 538 23.53 -35.91 2.09
C VAL A 538 22.27 -36.35 1.37
N SER A 539 21.34 -35.42 1.09
CA SER A 539 20.19 -35.63 0.19
C SER A 539 20.21 -34.65 -0.98
N LEU A 540 19.52 -34.97 -2.08
CA LEU A 540 19.44 -34.14 -3.31
C LEU A 540 18.00 -33.71 -3.61
N SER A 541 17.84 -32.57 -4.28
CA SER A 541 16.53 -31.98 -4.62
C SER A 541 15.63 -32.79 -5.54
N LYS A 542 16.19 -33.77 -6.25
CA LYS A 542 15.54 -34.61 -7.26
C LYS A 542 16.22 -35.98 -7.31
N GLU A 543 15.46 -37.01 -7.69
CA GLU A 543 15.97 -38.38 -7.93
C GLU A 543 16.47 -38.59 -9.36
N SER A 544 15.92 -37.84 -10.32
CA SER A 544 16.39 -37.80 -11.71
C SER A 544 16.15 -36.43 -12.35
N LEU A 545 16.85 -36.17 -13.45
CA LEU A 545 16.76 -34.93 -14.21
C LEU A 545 16.99 -35.22 -15.70
N ASP A 546 16.15 -34.67 -16.57
CA ASP A 546 16.37 -34.68 -18.01
C ASP A 546 16.82 -33.30 -18.47
N LEU A 547 17.92 -33.22 -19.22
CA LEU A 547 18.49 -32.00 -19.77
C LEU A 547 18.71 -32.13 -21.27
N GLN A 548 18.61 -31.02 -21.99
CA GLN A 548 19.08 -30.92 -23.37
C GLN A 548 20.58 -30.61 -23.42
N ILE A 549 21.28 -31.05 -24.47
CA ILE A 549 22.69 -30.71 -24.69
C ILE A 549 22.87 -29.17 -24.60
N GLY A 550 23.80 -28.73 -23.75
CA GLY A 550 24.07 -27.32 -23.48
C GLY A 550 23.28 -26.71 -22.31
N GLU A 551 22.23 -27.37 -21.80
CA GLU A 551 21.49 -26.89 -20.64
C GLU A 551 22.29 -27.02 -19.34
N THR A 552 22.02 -26.09 -18.42
CA THR A 552 22.60 -26.09 -17.08
C THR A 552 21.52 -26.18 -16.02
N TYR A 553 21.79 -26.88 -14.92
CA TYR A 553 20.86 -26.97 -13.79
C TYR A 553 21.62 -26.92 -12.46
N GLY A 554 21.10 -26.18 -11.47
CA GLY A 554 21.71 -26.10 -10.15
C GLY A 554 21.19 -27.23 -9.26
N LEU A 555 22.01 -28.23 -8.95
CA LEU A 555 21.64 -29.25 -7.97
C LEU A 555 21.81 -28.70 -6.56
N THR A 556 20.75 -28.80 -5.77
CA THR A 556 20.83 -28.51 -4.34
C THR A 556 21.04 -29.82 -3.60
N ALA A 557 22.11 -29.87 -2.81
CA ALA A 557 22.35 -30.94 -1.85
C ALA A 557 22.21 -30.41 -0.42
N TRP A 558 21.48 -31.15 0.40
CA TRP A 558 21.26 -30.79 1.81
C TRP A 558 21.99 -31.76 2.72
N THR A 559 22.74 -31.21 3.65
CA THR A 559 23.53 -31.97 4.63
C THR A 559 23.96 -31.04 5.77
N ALA A 560 24.11 -31.62 6.97
CA ALA A 560 24.76 -30.94 8.08
C ALA A 560 26.31 -30.94 7.95
N ASP A 561 26.87 -31.82 7.13
CA ASP A 561 28.31 -32.01 6.97
C ASP A 561 28.82 -31.26 5.74
N LYS A 562 29.52 -30.14 5.94
CA LYS A 562 30.15 -29.35 4.86
C LYS A 562 31.68 -29.53 4.88
N PRO A 563 32.37 -29.45 3.73
CA PRO A 563 31.86 -29.14 2.38
C PRO A 563 31.34 -30.38 1.62
N ILE A 564 30.45 -30.13 0.66
CA ILE A 564 29.91 -31.15 -0.26
C ILE A 564 30.88 -31.32 -1.43
N LYS A 565 31.26 -32.56 -1.72
CA LYS A 565 32.04 -32.92 -2.92
C LYS A 565 31.10 -33.41 -4.01
N TRP A 566 31.04 -32.69 -5.12
CA TRP A 566 30.27 -33.07 -6.30
C TRP A 566 31.11 -33.87 -7.28
N ILE A 567 30.56 -34.94 -7.84
CA ILE A 567 31.25 -35.87 -8.74
C ILE A 567 30.29 -36.31 -9.84
N SER A 568 30.68 -36.17 -11.12
CA SER A 568 29.98 -36.82 -12.22
C SER A 568 30.61 -38.19 -12.50
N SER A 569 29.77 -39.19 -12.79
CA SER A 569 30.22 -40.51 -13.24
C SER A 569 30.68 -40.53 -14.71
N ASN A 570 30.28 -39.55 -15.51
CA ASN A 570 30.71 -39.37 -16.89
C ASN A 570 30.70 -37.89 -17.28
N GLU A 571 31.88 -37.25 -17.21
CA GLU A 571 32.05 -35.83 -17.54
C GLU A 571 31.93 -35.53 -19.05
N GLU A 572 32.00 -36.54 -19.92
CA GLU A 572 31.72 -36.36 -21.36
C GLU A 572 30.22 -36.12 -21.62
N VAL A 573 29.35 -36.60 -20.72
CA VAL A 573 27.89 -36.47 -20.81
C VAL A 573 27.37 -35.33 -19.94
N VAL A 574 27.82 -35.25 -18.67
CA VAL A 574 27.46 -34.15 -17.74
C VAL A 574 28.66 -33.75 -16.90
N THR A 575 29.02 -32.47 -16.89
CA THR A 575 29.98 -31.92 -15.92
C THR A 575 29.24 -31.37 -14.70
N VAL A 576 29.90 -31.35 -13.53
CA VAL A 576 29.37 -30.72 -12.30
C VAL A 576 30.43 -29.85 -11.64
N SER A 577 30.05 -28.64 -11.24
CA SER A 577 30.92 -27.70 -10.52
C SER A 577 30.97 -27.98 -9.01
N ALA A 578 31.84 -27.27 -8.29
CA ALA A 578 32.01 -27.42 -6.83
C ALA A 578 30.79 -26.95 -6.01
N ASP A 579 29.92 -26.12 -6.57
CA ASP A 579 28.66 -25.64 -5.98
C ASP A 579 27.43 -26.43 -6.45
N GLY A 580 27.61 -27.47 -7.28
CA GLY A 580 26.53 -28.36 -7.71
C GLY A 580 25.83 -27.94 -9.01
N GLN A 581 26.35 -26.96 -9.75
CA GLN A 581 25.87 -26.64 -11.10
C GLN A 581 26.27 -27.76 -12.06
N VAL A 582 25.28 -28.45 -12.63
CA VAL A 582 25.49 -29.42 -13.71
C VAL A 582 25.35 -28.76 -15.08
N THR A 583 26.11 -29.25 -16.06
CA THR A 583 26.02 -28.84 -17.47
C THR A 583 25.96 -30.07 -18.35
N ALA A 584 24.95 -30.13 -19.22
CA ALA A 584 24.77 -31.18 -20.20
C ALA A 584 25.75 -31.00 -21.37
N VAL A 585 26.58 -32.01 -21.64
CA VAL A 585 27.70 -31.93 -22.60
C VAL A 585 27.42 -32.74 -23.87
N SER A 586 26.97 -33.99 -23.73
CA SER A 586 26.66 -34.86 -24.86
C SER A 586 25.49 -35.78 -24.56
N ASP A 587 24.89 -36.31 -25.61
CA ASP A 587 23.82 -37.31 -25.54
C ASP A 587 24.25 -38.53 -24.70
N GLY A 588 23.40 -38.98 -23.79
CA GLY A 588 23.69 -40.10 -22.89
C GLY A 588 23.06 -39.97 -21.50
N SER A 589 23.56 -40.74 -20.53
CA SER A 589 23.17 -40.57 -19.13
C SER A 589 24.39 -40.62 -18.22
N ALA A 590 24.38 -39.80 -17.18
CA ALA A 590 25.40 -39.75 -16.15
C ALA A 590 24.73 -39.65 -14.77
N VAL A 591 25.30 -40.33 -13.80
CA VAL A 591 24.97 -40.11 -12.38
C VAL A 591 25.86 -39.00 -11.84
N VAL A 592 25.24 -38.01 -11.19
CA VAL A 592 25.95 -36.98 -10.41
C VAL A 592 25.77 -37.27 -8.93
N LYS A 593 26.86 -37.21 -8.17
CA LYS A 593 26.93 -37.56 -6.75
C LYS A 593 27.31 -36.35 -5.92
N ALA A 594 26.56 -36.09 -4.85
CA ALA A 594 26.92 -35.20 -3.76
C ALA A 594 27.42 -36.02 -2.58
N GLN A 595 28.69 -35.85 -2.20
CA GLN A 595 29.37 -36.67 -1.20
C GLN A 595 29.91 -35.84 -0.03
N VAL A 596 29.76 -36.36 1.19
CA VAL A 596 30.36 -35.83 2.43
C VAL A 596 31.09 -36.94 3.18
N SER A 597 31.70 -36.61 4.32
CA SER A 597 32.53 -37.53 5.12
C SER A 597 31.82 -38.81 5.59
N ASN A 598 30.50 -38.79 5.76
CA ASN A 598 29.71 -39.90 6.30
C ASN A 598 28.58 -40.40 5.38
N GLY A 599 28.49 -39.91 4.13
CA GLY A 599 27.41 -40.29 3.22
C GLY A 599 27.51 -39.68 1.83
N ALA A 600 26.64 -40.13 0.93
CA ALA A 600 26.50 -39.54 -0.40
C ALA A 600 25.07 -39.74 -0.92
N ALA A 601 24.60 -38.78 -1.73
CA ALA A 601 23.40 -38.92 -2.55
C ALA A 601 23.77 -38.86 -4.02
N GLU A 602 22.97 -39.54 -4.84
CA GLU A 602 23.16 -39.66 -6.29
C GLU A 602 21.88 -39.24 -7.02
N ILE A 603 22.04 -38.57 -8.15
CA ILE A 603 20.95 -38.24 -9.08
C ILE A 603 21.32 -38.76 -10.47
N LYS A 604 20.38 -39.42 -11.14
CA LYS A 604 20.56 -39.80 -12.55
C LYS A 604 20.16 -38.65 -13.45
N ILE A 605 21.08 -38.21 -14.30
CA ILE A 605 20.83 -37.17 -15.30
C ILE A 605 20.85 -37.82 -16.68
N ASN A 606 19.76 -37.68 -17.43
CA ASN A 606 19.71 -38.06 -18.83
C ASN A 606 19.89 -36.79 -19.66
N VAL A 607 20.89 -36.79 -20.52
CA VAL A 607 21.13 -35.72 -21.49
C VAL A 607 20.65 -36.21 -22.83
N VAL A 608 19.72 -35.48 -23.41
CA VAL A 608 19.18 -35.78 -24.73
C VAL A 608 19.52 -34.64 -25.68
N ARG A 609 19.67 -34.96 -26.96
CA ARG A 609 19.61 -33.93 -28.01
C ARG A 609 18.26 -33.20 -27.99
N SER A 610 18.15 -32.11 -28.75
CA SER A 610 16.96 -31.24 -28.73
C SER A 610 15.66 -32.05 -28.81
N ARG A 611 14.77 -31.86 -27.83
CA ARG A 611 13.44 -32.51 -27.87
C ARG A 611 12.75 -32.13 -29.18
N GLY A 612 12.10 -33.08 -29.82
CA GLY A 612 11.53 -32.94 -31.15
C GLY A 612 12.48 -33.21 -32.32
N ASP A 613 13.80 -33.31 -32.12
CA ASP A 613 14.76 -33.79 -33.13
C ASP A 613 14.90 -35.32 -33.01
N VAL A 614 13.96 -36.02 -33.61
CA VAL A 614 13.82 -37.47 -33.52
C VAL A 614 14.88 -38.18 -34.37
N ASN A 615 15.36 -37.55 -35.44
CA ASN A 615 16.27 -38.14 -36.42
C ASN A 615 17.76 -37.78 -36.26
N ASP A 616 18.12 -36.88 -35.34
CA ASP A 616 19.50 -36.40 -35.09
C ASP A 616 20.09 -35.52 -36.20
N ASP A 617 19.26 -34.85 -36.99
CA ASP A 617 19.74 -34.00 -38.07
C ASP A 617 20.03 -32.55 -37.62
N GLY A 618 19.76 -32.23 -36.36
CA GLY A 618 19.95 -30.91 -35.77
C GLY A 618 18.81 -29.92 -36.08
N MET A 619 17.72 -30.37 -36.72
CA MET A 619 16.59 -29.55 -37.10
C MET A 619 15.26 -30.19 -36.70
N ILE A 620 14.49 -29.56 -35.83
CA ILE A 620 13.12 -30.00 -35.51
C ILE A 620 12.20 -29.69 -36.68
N ASN A 621 11.80 -30.71 -37.44
CA ASN A 621 11.05 -30.53 -38.68
C ASN A 621 9.98 -31.61 -38.91
N ALA A 622 9.28 -31.55 -40.06
CA ALA A 622 8.21 -32.49 -40.38
C ALA A 622 8.69 -33.95 -40.51
N SER A 623 9.98 -34.17 -40.76
CA SER A 623 10.59 -35.50 -40.82
C SER A 623 10.60 -36.16 -39.44
N ASP A 624 10.82 -35.38 -38.37
CA ASP A 624 10.79 -35.86 -36.99
C ASP A 624 9.38 -36.25 -36.57
N ALA A 625 8.40 -35.37 -36.83
CA ALA A 625 6.99 -35.67 -36.61
C ALA A 625 6.54 -36.93 -37.37
N LEU A 626 7.07 -37.14 -38.58
CA LEU A 626 6.76 -38.33 -39.38
C LEU A 626 7.31 -39.61 -38.77
N LEU A 627 8.54 -39.59 -38.22
CA LEU A 627 9.09 -40.76 -37.52
C LEU A 627 8.22 -41.13 -36.33
N ASP A 628 7.68 -40.13 -35.65
CA ASP A 628 6.83 -40.30 -34.49
C ASP A 628 5.47 -40.92 -34.83
N LEU A 629 4.85 -40.44 -35.90
CA LEU A 629 3.61 -41.02 -36.43
C LEU A 629 3.83 -42.44 -36.94
N ARG A 630 4.97 -42.73 -37.59
CA ARG A 630 5.34 -44.08 -38.04
C ARG A 630 5.59 -45.02 -36.85
N HIS A 631 6.14 -44.52 -35.75
CA HIS A 631 6.26 -45.28 -34.51
C HIS A 631 4.89 -45.61 -33.91
N SER A 632 4.00 -44.61 -33.85
CA SER A 632 2.65 -44.73 -33.31
C SER A 632 1.81 -45.81 -34.00
N VAL A 633 2.00 -45.98 -35.32
CA VAL A 633 1.32 -47.03 -36.11
C VAL A 633 2.12 -48.33 -36.21
N LYS A 634 3.20 -48.46 -35.43
CA LYS A 634 4.10 -49.64 -35.38
C LYS A 634 4.77 -49.98 -36.70
N GLU A 635 4.93 -49.00 -37.59
CA GLU A 635 5.70 -49.16 -38.82
C GLU A 635 7.20 -49.17 -38.52
N ILE A 636 7.63 -48.40 -37.52
CA ILE A 636 8.99 -48.41 -36.96
C ILE A 636 8.96 -48.51 -35.44
N ILE A 637 10.10 -48.82 -34.83
CA ILE A 637 10.25 -48.82 -33.37
C ILE A 637 11.35 -47.80 -33.01
N LEU A 638 10.97 -46.69 -32.39
CA LEU A 638 11.90 -45.75 -31.77
C LEU A 638 12.37 -46.35 -30.44
N GLN A 639 13.67 -46.24 -30.17
CA GLN A 639 14.30 -46.73 -28.95
C GLN A 639 15.37 -45.74 -28.50
N GLY A 640 15.75 -45.81 -27.22
CA GLY A 640 16.78 -44.93 -26.66
C GLY A 640 16.44 -43.45 -26.85
N ASN A 641 17.41 -42.66 -27.28
CA ASN A 641 17.26 -41.20 -27.33
C ASN A 641 16.28 -40.74 -28.42
N SER A 642 16.11 -41.48 -29.52
CA SER A 642 15.04 -41.19 -30.48
C SER A 642 13.65 -41.35 -29.86
N PHE A 643 13.46 -42.24 -28.88
CA PHE A 643 12.20 -42.36 -28.14
C PHE A 643 12.02 -41.19 -27.17
N VAL A 644 13.08 -40.78 -26.46
CA VAL A 644 12.99 -39.67 -25.49
C VAL A 644 12.82 -38.31 -26.17
N CYS A 645 13.44 -38.12 -27.35
CA CYS A 645 13.27 -36.90 -28.16
C CYS A 645 11.88 -36.83 -28.78
N ALA A 646 11.30 -38.00 -29.09
CA ALA A 646 9.95 -38.15 -29.58
C ALA A 646 8.89 -37.82 -28.53
N ASP A 647 9.03 -38.29 -27.28
CA ASP A 647 8.09 -38.03 -26.18
C ASP A 647 8.18 -36.57 -25.68
N VAL A 648 7.72 -35.62 -26.51
CA VAL A 648 7.75 -34.20 -26.19
C VAL A 648 6.73 -33.82 -25.12
N THR A 649 5.68 -34.61 -24.91
CA THR A 649 4.64 -34.38 -23.88
C THR A 649 5.01 -34.94 -22.50
N LYS A 650 6.08 -35.74 -22.38
CA LYS A 650 6.64 -36.28 -21.12
C LYS A 650 5.69 -37.22 -20.37
N ASP A 651 4.84 -37.94 -21.09
CA ASP A 651 3.92 -38.92 -20.49
C ASP A 651 4.49 -40.37 -20.51
N ASN A 652 5.73 -40.54 -20.99
CA ASN A 652 6.41 -41.82 -21.25
C ASN A 652 5.75 -42.66 -22.35
N VAL A 653 4.95 -42.06 -23.23
CA VAL A 653 4.25 -42.73 -24.33
C VAL A 653 4.40 -41.94 -25.63
N VAL A 654 5.29 -42.38 -26.51
CA VAL A 654 5.42 -41.79 -27.84
C VAL A 654 4.19 -42.12 -28.70
N ASN A 655 3.40 -41.10 -29.05
CA ASN A 655 2.18 -41.26 -29.82
C ASN A 655 1.87 -40.07 -30.76
N ALA A 656 0.71 -40.09 -31.43
CA ALA A 656 0.35 -39.04 -32.40
C ALA A 656 0.22 -37.62 -31.78
N SER A 657 0.03 -37.53 -30.45
CA SER A 657 0.02 -36.27 -29.71
C SER A 657 1.39 -35.60 -29.73
N ASP A 658 2.45 -36.38 -29.53
CA ASP A 658 3.83 -35.92 -29.58
C ASP A 658 4.20 -35.47 -31.00
N GLY A 659 3.89 -36.28 -32.00
CA GLY A 659 4.12 -35.93 -33.40
C GLY A 659 3.39 -34.66 -33.82
N LEU A 660 2.20 -34.38 -33.27
CA LEU A 660 1.49 -33.13 -33.50
C LEU A 660 2.19 -31.94 -32.86
N GLN A 661 2.69 -32.08 -31.64
CA GLN A 661 3.47 -31.03 -30.96
C GLN A 661 4.75 -30.71 -31.73
N ILE A 662 5.49 -31.73 -32.18
CA ILE A 662 6.68 -31.60 -33.03
C ILE A 662 6.34 -30.83 -34.32
N LEU A 663 5.22 -31.18 -34.97
CA LEU A 663 4.78 -30.50 -36.18
C LEU A 663 4.43 -29.03 -35.92
N ARG A 664 3.72 -28.73 -34.82
CA ARG A 664 3.37 -27.36 -34.40
C ARG A 664 4.62 -26.52 -34.14
N TYR A 665 5.62 -27.11 -33.49
CA TYR A 665 6.91 -26.45 -33.30
C TYR A 665 7.61 -26.18 -34.63
N ALA A 666 7.68 -27.18 -35.51
CA ALA A 666 8.31 -27.05 -36.84
C ALA A 666 7.68 -25.94 -37.69
N VAL A 667 6.37 -25.73 -37.59
CA VAL A 667 5.65 -24.63 -38.27
C VAL A 667 5.61 -23.33 -37.46
N LYS A 668 6.29 -23.27 -36.31
CA LYS A 668 6.38 -22.11 -35.41
C LYS A 668 5.03 -21.66 -34.83
N GLU A 669 4.07 -22.56 -34.71
CA GLU A 669 2.81 -22.30 -33.97
C GLU A 669 3.04 -22.28 -32.46
N ILE A 670 4.05 -23.00 -31.98
CA ILE A 670 4.54 -22.97 -30.59
C ILE A 670 6.04 -22.71 -30.60
N SER A 671 6.53 -22.00 -29.59
CA SER A 671 7.96 -21.73 -29.42
C SER A 671 8.66 -22.73 -28.50
N ASN A 672 7.90 -23.52 -27.73
CA ASN A 672 8.37 -24.53 -26.76
C ASN A 672 7.34 -25.68 -26.70
N PHE A 673 7.75 -26.84 -26.18
CA PHE A 673 6.92 -28.05 -26.08
C PHE A 673 6.09 -28.18 -24.79
N GLU A 674 6.09 -27.16 -23.91
CA GLU A 674 5.57 -27.21 -22.52
C GLU A 674 4.41 -28.18 -22.26
#